data_AF-A0A7J9SNH6-F1
#
_entry.id   AF-A0A7J9SNH6-F1
#
_cell.length_a   1.000
_cell.length_b   1.000
_cell.length_c   1.000
_cell.angle_alpha   90.00
_cell.angle_beta   90.00
_cell.angle_gamma   90.00
#
_symmetry.space_group_name_H-M   'P 1'
#
loop_
_entity.id
_entity.type
_entity.pdbx_description
1 polymer ?
#
loop_
_entity_poly.entity_id
_entity_poly.type
_entity_poly.pdbx_seq_one_letter_code
_entity_poly.pdbx_strand_id
1 'polypeptide(L)'
;MSDDTPEGPDDNQVTSKRIGRLQGIRGHVEDFVSKDYSYLDLPGLYDVDPEAQSPYVVSGTFIPEEVGGNVTVVNADGESDGNLGQENLNQMLSSFLPGGYKQRWGNFDLWRGAWDHETRFGHADIGPMFEWADSFPLTELIGSVSEVDYAELPFDPEGVRVYVPLTVRVTMEDKNDTDYVWIEDKGIVWTGDPPMRYEPLSSDPTTNYLWFKHVEGSLESDTTPVADADIVNGFSFDDDRRFIRCYYASLLTLYPEDSQRTRSEIIRYRCEEDERDAFVASRERSQLLSFELDRDSLRSNIKRAIDSNPYLKRDLRIAFLQTKIWEELFFEQNALESVFAIEPLVEHLLGIDYWRRVVDNEPMGVFSLSGTGVIDEVQRLLPEDSSRHLRLLGYEGREASRALDAIENHYDPVAKILAECRNETLLLNFAERILVHSAEHALSTWSNDLTGSGTTFELWYDVTFQESDDDVARIAVYDPIQGGAGIAKEVYEQVRENPSVGIEAGLAAQGRCHSAASDRATIELLGSHPSGTLYDIYHNDHDEFTSLAESKLSGVVGDFEHYSKEDLLSRVEQRTRILFETRELAAFYSYVATEYMSVKETIERTPRVVDLALHLNRHVFTDPRIKTTYERFADDSGRRDIAELGERLGELTVQCVTACPDCLKTDSTICLHGTGQQAARLNRRLLTAVLDQ
;
A
#
# COMPACT_ATOMS: atom_id res chain seq x y z
N MET A 1 68.91 12.27 -30.97
CA MET A 1 68.03 12.83 -32.01
C MET A 1 66.64 12.63 -31.49
N SER A 2 65.93 13.73 -31.32
CA SER A 2 64.66 13.90 -30.62
C SER A 2 63.48 13.31 -31.40
N ASP A 3 62.61 12.62 -30.64
CA ASP A 3 61.20 12.40 -30.96
C ASP A 3 60.44 13.72 -30.74
N ASP A 4 59.71 14.17 -31.77
CA ASP A 4 58.64 15.17 -31.63
C ASP A 4 57.29 14.45 -31.77
N THR A 5 56.53 14.46 -30.70
CA THR A 5 55.12 14.04 -30.65
C THR A 5 54.26 15.29 -30.86
N PRO A 6 53.16 15.27 -31.64
CA PRO A 6 52.33 16.46 -31.81
C PRO A 6 51.59 16.79 -30.51
N GLU A 7 51.70 18.03 -30.05
CA GLU A 7 51.03 18.60 -28.88
C GLU A 7 49.49 18.49 -28.99
N GLY A 8 48.83 18.14 -27.89
CA GLY A 8 47.37 18.16 -27.75
C GLY A 8 46.79 19.59 -27.77
N PRO A 9 45.47 19.74 -27.94
CA PRO A 9 44.85 21.05 -28.13
C PRO A 9 45.00 21.92 -26.87
N ASP A 10 45.44 23.16 -27.11
CA ASP A 10 45.68 24.22 -26.12
C ASP A 10 44.39 24.57 -25.34
N ASP A 11 44.38 24.34 -24.02
CA ASP A 11 43.24 24.57 -23.11
C ASP A 11 42.72 26.02 -23.13
N ASN A 12 43.59 26.97 -23.52
CA ASN A 12 43.21 28.36 -23.72
C ASN A 12 42.39 28.59 -25.00
N GLN A 13 42.55 27.77 -26.04
CA GLN A 13 41.69 27.82 -27.24
C GLN A 13 40.30 27.22 -26.97
N VAL A 14 40.21 26.18 -26.13
CA VAL A 14 38.94 25.56 -25.72
C VAL A 14 38.10 26.53 -24.91
N THR A 15 38.72 27.23 -23.95
CA THR A 15 38.05 28.23 -23.11
C THR A 15 37.64 29.47 -23.92
N SER A 16 38.48 29.93 -24.84
CA SER A 16 38.19 31.09 -25.70
C SER A 16 37.08 30.80 -26.73
N LYS A 17 37.01 29.58 -27.29
CA LYS A 17 35.89 29.14 -28.13
C LYS A 17 34.59 29.00 -27.34
N ARG A 18 34.66 28.53 -26.08
CA ARG A 18 33.49 28.40 -25.18
C ARG A 18 32.95 29.76 -24.77
N ILE A 19 33.81 30.72 -24.45
CA ILE A 19 33.43 32.11 -24.16
C ILE A 19 32.89 32.80 -25.43
N GLY A 20 33.49 32.58 -26.60
CA GLY A 20 32.98 33.08 -27.88
C GLY A 20 31.61 32.51 -28.26
N ARG A 21 31.33 31.22 -27.97
CA ARG A 21 30.02 30.59 -28.16
C ARG A 21 28.96 31.09 -27.17
N LEU A 22 29.32 31.26 -25.91
CA LEU A 22 28.45 31.85 -24.89
C LEU A 22 28.15 33.32 -25.16
N GLN A 23 29.11 34.08 -25.69
CA GLN A 23 28.92 35.47 -26.13
C GLN A 23 28.11 35.56 -27.44
N GLY A 24 28.20 34.54 -28.32
CA GLY A 24 27.35 34.43 -29.51
C GLY A 24 25.90 34.10 -29.17
N ILE A 25 25.66 33.16 -28.25
CA ILE A 25 24.33 32.82 -27.74
C ILE A 25 23.75 33.99 -26.94
N ARG A 26 24.56 34.62 -26.08
CA ARG A 26 24.14 35.81 -25.34
C ARG A 26 23.89 37.01 -26.25
N GLY A 27 24.71 37.22 -27.29
CA GLY A 27 24.48 38.27 -28.29
C GLY A 27 23.23 38.01 -29.12
N HIS A 28 22.94 36.75 -29.44
CA HIS A 28 21.70 36.34 -30.11
C HIS A 28 20.47 36.55 -29.22
N VAL A 29 20.57 36.24 -27.91
CA VAL A 29 19.51 36.49 -26.92
C VAL A 29 19.34 37.98 -26.64
N GLU A 30 20.42 38.76 -26.50
CA GLU A 30 20.37 40.21 -26.28
C GLU A 30 19.79 40.97 -27.49
N ASP A 31 20.08 40.53 -28.72
CA ASP A 31 19.45 41.06 -29.94
C ASP A 31 17.94 40.74 -30.00
N PHE A 32 17.50 39.59 -29.45
CA PHE A 32 16.09 39.19 -29.39
C PHE A 32 15.31 39.78 -28.21
N VAL A 33 15.95 40.08 -27.06
CA VAL A 33 15.32 40.75 -25.90
C VAL A 33 14.85 42.17 -26.25
N SER A 34 15.42 42.80 -27.29
CA SER A 34 14.95 44.09 -27.81
C SER A 34 13.63 44.01 -28.61
N LYS A 35 13.14 42.80 -28.92
CA LYS A 35 11.93 42.55 -29.71
C LYS A 35 11.10 41.48 -29.04
N ASP A 36 10.27 41.94 -28.11
CA ASP A 36 9.21 41.21 -27.40
C ASP A 36 8.50 40.15 -28.26
N TYR A 37 9.05 38.93 -28.26
CA TYR A 37 8.43 37.70 -28.77
C TYR A 37 8.94 36.52 -27.94
N SER A 38 8.00 35.92 -27.22
CA SER A 38 8.04 34.65 -26.52
C SER A 38 8.19 33.47 -27.49
N TYR A 39 8.56 32.30 -26.95
CA TYR A 39 8.53 30.95 -27.54
C TYR A 39 9.40 30.70 -28.80
N LEU A 40 10.58 30.12 -28.59
CA LEU A 40 11.29 29.36 -29.63
C LEU A 40 10.97 27.87 -29.45
N ASP A 41 10.39 27.32 -30.50
CA ASP A 41 9.97 25.95 -30.80
C ASP A 41 11.16 24.96 -30.74
N LEU A 42 11.00 23.78 -30.13
CA LEU A 42 12.04 22.72 -30.12
C LEU A 42 11.55 21.29 -30.44
N PRO A 43 10.77 21.05 -31.51
CA PRO A 43 10.89 19.85 -32.30
C PRO A 43 11.95 20.09 -33.39
N GLY A 44 13.23 19.82 -33.09
CA GLY A 44 14.30 19.91 -34.09
C GLY A 44 15.73 20.17 -33.59
N LEU A 45 16.00 20.26 -32.29
CA LEU A 45 17.34 20.59 -31.78
C LEU A 45 18.40 19.52 -32.15
N TYR A 46 18.00 18.25 -32.16
CA TYR A 46 18.88 17.12 -32.51
C TYR A 46 19.25 17.07 -33.99
N ASP A 47 18.48 17.73 -34.86
CA ASP A 47 18.82 17.83 -36.29
C ASP A 47 19.90 18.90 -36.56
N VAL A 48 20.22 19.74 -35.56
CA VAL A 48 21.13 20.90 -35.71
C VAL A 48 22.43 20.75 -34.90
N ASP A 49 22.45 19.96 -33.82
CA ASP A 49 23.68 19.72 -33.03
C ASP A 49 23.88 18.22 -32.70
N PRO A 50 24.82 17.54 -33.39
CA PRO A 50 25.03 16.10 -33.24
C PRO A 50 25.75 15.67 -31.94
N GLU A 51 26.09 16.58 -31.03
CA GLU A 51 26.82 16.25 -29.77
C GLU A 51 26.07 16.61 -28.47
N ALA A 52 24.76 16.83 -28.50
CA ALA A 52 23.98 17.06 -27.28
C ALA A 52 23.81 15.78 -26.42
N GLN A 53 24.31 15.79 -25.17
CA GLN A 53 24.02 14.78 -24.14
C GLN A 53 23.69 15.45 -22.78
N SER A 54 22.91 14.73 -21.96
CA SER A 54 22.39 14.99 -20.60
C SER A 54 23.26 15.87 -19.64
N PRO A 55 22.68 16.63 -18.68
CA PRO A 55 21.28 16.61 -18.27
C PRO A 55 20.45 17.84 -18.67
N TYR A 56 19.16 17.55 -18.88
CA TYR A 56 18.08 18.45 -19.24
C TYR A 56 17.82 19.52 -18.17
N VAL A 57 17.47 20.72 -18.61
CA VAL A 57 16.94 21.79 -17.76
C VAL A 57 15.49 22.04 -18.15
N VAL A 58 14.56 21.74 -17.24
CA VAL A 58 13.15 22.09 -17.33
C VAL A 58 13.01 23.62 -17.35
N SER A 59 12.15 24.16 -18.20
CA SER A 59 11.88 25.61 -18.22
C SER A 59 11.47 26.08 -16.83
N GLY A 60 12.02 27.20 -16.36
CA GLY A 60 11.58 27.86 -15.12
C GLY A 60 10.12 28.35 -15.14
N THR A 61 9.39 28.17 -16.26
CA THR A 61 7.96 28.51 -16.42
C THR A 61 7.05 27.30 -16.62
N PHE A 62 7.58 26.07 -16.69
CA PHE A 62 6.74 24.88 -16.76
C PHE A 62 6.23 24.55 -15.35
N ILE A 63 4.92 24.71 -15.15
CA ILE A 63 4.23 24.19 -13.97
C ILE A 63 3.61 22.86 -14.42
N PRO A 64 4.20 21.70 -14.05
CA PRO A 64 3.60 20.42 -14.39
C PRO A 64 2.18 20.35 -13.80
N GLU A 65 1.20 20.03 -14.64
CA GLU A 65 -0.13 19.69 -14.16
C GLU A 65 -0.12 18.21 -13.77
N GLU A 66 -0.40 17.92 -12.50
CA GLU A 66 -0.60 16.55 -12.05
C GLU A 66 -1.77 15.91 -12.78
N VAL A 67 -1.68 14.60 -12.97
CA VAL A 67 -2.71 13.81 -13.65
C VAL A 67 -4.09 14.00 -13.00
N GLY A 68 -5.12 14.04 -13.85
CA GLY A 68 -6.48 14.43 -13.47
C GLY A 68 -6.78 15.91 -13.75
N GLY A 69 -5.75 16.70 -14.03
CA GLY A 69 -5.88 18.10 -14.44
C GLY A 69 -6.34 19.03 -13.33
N ASN A 70 -6.55 20.29 -13.68
CA ASN A 70 -6.96 21.35 -12.75
C ASN A 70 -8.47 21.60 -12.81
N VAL A 71 -9.04 21.93 -11.65
CA VAL A 71 -10.44 22.33 -11.51
C VAL A 71 -10.53 23.71 -10.88
N THR A 72 -11.55 24.47 -11.29
CA THR A 72 -11.83 25.77 -10.66
C THR A 72 -12.51 25.53 -9.32
N VAL A 73 -12.05 26.22 -8.27
CA VAL A 73 -12.62 26.12 -6.93
C VAL A 73 -13.34 27.41 -6.57
N VAL A 74 -14.59 27.30 -6.12
CA VAL A 74 -15.46 28.44 -5.83
C VAL A 74 -16.00 28.36 -4.41
N ASN A 75 -16.00 29.47 -3.70
CA ASN A 75 -16.72 29.64 -2.44
C ASN A 75 -18.23 29.71 -2.72
N ALA A 76 -18.98 28.75 -2.20
CA ALA A 76 -20.43 28.65 -2.34
C ALA A 76 -21.16 29.87 -1.73
N ASP A 77 -20.60 30.48 -0.69
CA ASP A 77 -21.24 31.55 0.09
C ASP A 77 -20.85 32.98 -0.34
N GLY A 78 -19.93 33.12 -1.32
CA GLY A 78 -19.39 34.42 -1.72
C GLY A 78 -20.26 35.18 -2.73
N GLU A 79 -20.51 36.48 -2.52
CA GLU A 79 -21.14 37.35 -3.55
C GLU A 79 -20.13 37.73 -4.66
N SER A 80 -20.39 37.24 -5.87
CA SER A 80 -19.81 37.62 -7.18
C SER A 80 -18.34 38.07 -7.23
N ASP A 81 -17.42 37.17 -6.88
CA ASP A 81 -16.33 36.64 -7.73
C ASP A 81 -15.64 35.53 -6.92
N GLY A 82 -16.44 34.61 -6.36
CA GLY A 82 -16.06 33.64 -5.32
C GLY A 82 -15.03 32.60 -5.74
N ASN A 83 -14.29 32.81 -6.83
CA ASN A 83 -13.19 31.97 -7.26
C ASN A 83 -12.05 32.02 -6.23
N LEU A 84 -11.75 30.87 -5.64
CA LEU A 84 -10.65 30.68 -4.71
C LEU A 84 -9.33 30.34 -5.43
N GLY A 85 -9.41 29.82 -6.66
CA GLY A 85 -8.27 29.50 -7.50
C GLY A 85 -8.49 28.27 -8.40
N GLN A 86 -7.39 27.78 -8.95
CA GLN A 86 -7.31 26.48 -9.62
C GLN A 86 -6.47 25.53 -8.77
N GLU A 87 -6.94 24.30 -8.59
CA GLU A 87 -6.27 23.24 -7.84
C GLU A 87 -6.37 21.94 -8.63
N ASN A 88 -5.48 20.97 -8.37
CA ASN A 88 -5.59 19.66 -8.99
C ASN A 88 -6.90 18.97 -8.58
N LEU A 89 -7.62 18.40 -9.55
CA LEU A 89 -8.93 17.80 -9.33
C LEU A 89 -8.85 16.58 -8.40
N ASN A 90 -7.89 15.68 -8.61
CA ASN A 90 -7.71 14.50 -7.77
C ASN A 90 -7.43 14.90 -6.31
N GLN A 91 -6.59 15.92 -6.09
CA GLN A 91 -6.34 16.48 -4.76
C GLN A 91 -7.61 17.05 -4.13
N MET A 92 -8.45 17.75 -4.91
CA MET A 92 -9.72 18.30 -4.43
C MET A 92 -10.71 17.19 -4.05
N LEU A 93 -10.88 16.17 -4.90
CA LEU A 93 -11.75 15.03 -4.63
C LEU A 93 -11.24 14.23 -3.43
N SER A 94 -9.94 13.99 -3.33
CA SER A 94 -9.32 13.29 -2.20
C SER A 94 -9.21 14.12 -0.92
N SER A 95 -9.86 15.28 -0.86
CA SER A 95 -9.80 16.20 0.29
C SER A 95 -11.15 16.73 0.75
N PHE A 96 -12.09 16.95 -0.18
CA PHE A 96 -13.32 17.70 0.09
C PHE A 96 -14.61 16.95 -0.23
N LEU A 97 -14.53 15.73 -0.78
CA LEU A 97 -15.70 14.84 -0.86
C LEU A 97 -16.28 14.59 0.55
N PRO A 98 -17.54 14.12 0.68
CA PRO A 98 -18.22 13.98 1.97
C PRO A 98 -17.37 13.39 3.09
N GLY A 99 -17.33 14.07 4.25
CA GLY A 99 -16.43 13.76 5.37
C GLY A 99 -15.03 14.40 5.28
N GLY A 100 -14.73 15.14 4.22
CA GLY A 100 -13.50 15.90 4.04
C GLY A 100 -13.56 17.32 4.58
N TYR A 101 -12.67 17.63 5.52
CA TYR A 101 -12.47 18.97 6.08
C TYR A 101 -10.99 19.33 5.98
N LYS A 102 -10.67 20.52 5.45
CA LYS A 102 -9.29 20.97 5.30
C LYS A 102 -9.12 22.46 5.60
N GLN A 103 -8.00 22.78 6.24
CA GLN A 103 -7.55 24.16 6.37
C GLN A 103 -6.85 24.60 5.08
N ARG A 104 -7.44 25.55 4.36
CA ARG A 104 -6.97 25.99 3.03
C ARG A 104 -7.40 27.43 2.74
N TRP A 105 -6.74 28.06 1.77
CA TRP A 105 -6.93 29.44 1.27
C TRP A 105 -6.98 30.53 2.37
N GLY A 106 -6.81 31.80 1.98
CA GLY A 106 -6.93 32.92 2.92
C GLY A 106 -6.04 32.79 4.18
N ASN A 107 -6.66 32.72 5.37
CA ASN A 107 -5.98 32.61 6.66
C ASN A 107 -5.87 31.17 7.19
N PHE A 108 -5.87 30.16 6.31
CA PHE A 108 -5.99 28.74 6.68
C PHE A 108 -7.28 28.46 7.47
N ASP A 109 -8.38 29.10 7.04
CA ASP A 109 -9.71 28.84 7.59
C ASP A 109 -10.15 27.39 7.24
N LEU A 110 -11.09 26.83 8.01
CA LEU A 110 -11.60 25.48 7.80
C LEU A 110 -12.64 25.47 6.66
N TRP A 111 -12.48 24.56 5.70
CA TRP A 111 -13.39 24.42 4.56
C TRP A 111 -13.88 22.98 4.41
N ARG A 112 -15.09 22.82 3.87
CA ARG A 112 -15.64 21.54 3.41
C ARG A 112 -16.19 21.67 1.99
N GLY A 113 -16.40 20.54 1.31
CA GLY A 113 -17.20 20.52 0.09
C GLY A 113 -18.63 20.97 0.34
N ALA A 114 -19.24 21.68 -0.62
CA ALA A 114 -20.62 22.16 -0.52
C ALA A 114 -21.65 21.06 -0.83
N TRP A 115 -21.50 19.87 -0.23
CA TRP A 115 -22.47 18.77 -0.30
C TRP A 115 -23.56 18.94 0.76
N ASP A 116 -24.71 18.30 0.54
CA ASP A 116 -25.89 18.36 1.41
C ASP A 116 -26.17 17.00 2.10
N HIS A 117 -26.83 17.11 3.24
CA HIS A 117 -27.22 16.07 4.17
C HIS A 117 -28.71 15.68 4.08
N GLU A 118 -29.51 16.43 3.33
CA GLU A 118 -30.93 16.13 3.07
C GLU A 118 -31.11 14.97 2.08
N THR A 119 -30.49 13.84 2.37
CA THR A 119 -30.58 12.59 1.61
C THR A 119 -30.92 11.41 2.53
N ARG A 120 -30.96 10.19 1.97
CA ARG A 120 -31.16 8.94 2.69
C ARG A 120 -29.98 8.65 3.63
N PHE A 121 -30.22 7.85 4.67
CA PHE A 121 -29.20 7.46 5.64
C PHE A 121 -27.92 6.90 4.97
N GLY A 122 -26.76 7.31 5.47
CA GLY A 122 -25.44 6.87 4.97
C GLY A 122 -25.08 7.40 3.58
N HIS A 123 -25.81 8.41 3.09
CA HIS A 123 -25.53 9.07 1.82
C HIS A 123 -25.28 10.56 2.04
N ALA A 124 -24.59 11.18 1.08
CA ALA A 124 -24.49 12.63 0.96
C ALA A 124 -24.88 13.05 -0.47
N ASP A 125 -25.68 14.10 -0.60
CA ASP A 125 -25.99 14.71 -1.89
C ASP A 125 -24.81 15.58 -2.31
N ILE A 126 -24.09 15.11 -3.32
CA ILE A 126 -22.93 15.81 -3.85
C ILE A 126 -23.29 16.80 -4.98
N GLY A 127 -24.53 16.81 -5.45
CA GLY A 127 -24.97 17.69 -6.53
C GLY A 127 -24.59 19.17 -6.30
N PRO A 128 -24.93 19.77 -5.15
CA PRO A 128 -24.63 21.18 -4.89
C PRO A 128 -23.12 21.51 -4.86
N MET A 129 -22.28 20.51 -4.58
CA MET A 129 -20.82 20.66 -4.53
C MET A 129 -20.21 20.91 -5.91
N PHE A 130 -20.87 20.59 -7.01
CA PHE A 130 -20.23 20.64 -8.32
C PHE A 130 -21.07 21.39 -9.36
N GLU A 131 -20.37 21.93 -10.36
CA GLU A 131 -20.94 22.16 -11.69
C GLU A 131 -20.40 21.05 -12.59
N TRP A 132 -21.28 20.31 -13.26
CA TRP A 132 -20.90 19.15 -14.04
C TRP A 132 -20.49 19.53 -15.47
N ALA A 133 -19.30 19.10 -15.89
CA ALA A 133 -18.86 19.22 -17.28
C ALA A 133 -19.55 18.16 -18.16
N ASP A 134 -19.73 16.96 -17.60
CA ASP A 134 -20.27 15.80 -18.30
C ASP A 134 -20.87 14.79 -17.30
N SER A 135 -21.75 13.92 -17.79
CA SER A 135 -22.23 12.76 -17.01
C SER A 135 -22.73 11.64 -17.91
N PHE A 136 -22.47 10.40 -17.51
CA PHE A 136 -22.84 9.20 -18.26
C PHE A 136 -23.17 8.03 -17.31
N PRO A 137 -24.03 7.08 -17.70
CA PRO A 137 -24.28 5.85 -16.94
C PRO A 137 -22.99 5.05 -16.68
N LEU A 138 -22.89 4.40 -15.53
CA LEU A 138 -21.73 3.55 -15.22
C LEU A 138 -21.56 2.41 -16.23
N THR A 139 -22.67 1.86 -16.74
CA THR A 139 -22.67 0.80 -17.75
C THR A 139 -22.06 1.21 -19.09
N GLU A 140 -21.94 2.52 -19.39
CA GLU A 140 -21.18 2.99 -20.55
C GLU A 140 -19.67 2.91 -20.33
N LEU A 141 -19.21 2.98 -19.08
CA LEU A 141 -17.80 2.88 -18.71
C LEU A 141 -17.36 1.41 -18.60
N ILE A 142 -18.02 0.65 -17.74
CA ILE A 142 -17.59 -0.73 -17.40
C ILE A 142 -18.23 -1.79 -18.30
N GLY A 143 -19.20 -1.42 -19.14
CA GLY A 143 -19.98 -2.35 -19.95
C GLY A 143 -21.12 -3.03 -19.18
N SER A 144 -21.74 -4.03 -19.82
CA SER A 144 -22.80 -4.85 -19.21
C SER A 144 -22.19 -5.97 -18.38
N VAL A 145 -21.76 -5.67 -17.15
CA VAL A 145 -21.18 -6.69 -16.27
C VAL A 145 -21.90 -6.69 -14.93
N SER A 146 -22.75 -7.69 -14.75
CA SER A 146 -23.40 -8.01 -13.47
C SER A 146 -22.50 -8.79 -12.50
N GLU A 147 -21.28 -9.16 -12.93
CA GLU A 147 -20.40 -10.11 -12.21
C GLU A 147 -18.98 -9.59 -11.96
N VAL A 148 -18.65 -8.34 -12.31
CA VAL A 148 -17.30 -7.77 -12.08
C VAL A 148 -17.31 -6.92 -10.82
N ASP A 149 -16.46 -7.28 -9.86
CA ASP A 149 -16.25 -6.54 -8.60
C ASP A 149 -15.36 -5.30 -8.83
N TYR A 150 -15.94 -4.22 -9.37
CA TYR A 150 -15.24 -2.95 -9.65
C TYR A 150 -15.15 -2.01 -8.44
N ALA A 151 -15.82 -2.34 -7.33
CA ALA A 151 -15.83 -1.55 -6.10
C ALA A 151 -15.87 -2.49 -4.89
N GLU A 152 -15.38 -2.00 -3.75
CA GLU A 152 -15.43 -2.74 -2.47
C GLU A 152 -16.85 -2.79 -1.90
N LEU A 153 -17.73 -1.90 -2.36
CA LEU A 153 -19.12 -1.81 -1.95
C LEU A 153 -20.05 -2.30 -3.07
N PRO A 154 -21.16 -2.98 -2.73
CA PRO A 154 -22.15 -3.39 -3.71
C PRO A 154 -22.92 -2.18 -4.24
N PHE A 155 -22.94 -2.06 -5.57
CA PHE A 155 -23.74 -1.10 -6.33
C PHE A 155 -24.50 -1.82 -7.45
N ASP A 156 -25.67 -1.30 -7.82
CA ASP A 156 -26.35 -1.70 -9.06
C ASP A 156 -25.84 -0.84 -10.22
N PRO A 157 -25.10 -1.38 -11.20
CA PRO A 157 -24.52 -0.60 -12.30
C PRO A 157 -25.56 0.21 -13.09
N GLU A 158 -26.81 -0.27 -13.20
CA GLU A 158 -27.87 0.44 -13.92
C GLU A 158 -28.39 1.67 -13.14
N GLY A 159 -28.26 1.62 -11.81
CA GLY A 159 -28.65 2.68 -10.89
C GLY A 159 -27.58 3.75 -10.66
N VAL A 160 -26.36 3.56 -11.15
CA VAL A 160 -25.23 4.48 -10.94
C VAL A 160 -24.99 5.38 -12.15
N ARG A 161 -24.69 6.66 -11.87
CA ARG A 161 -24.24 7.62 -12.86
C ARG A 161 -22.86 8.17 -12.46
N VAL A 162 -22.00 8.32 -13.47
CA VAL A 162 -20.66 8.90 -13.34
C VAL A 162 -20.73 10.38 -13.74
N TYR A 163 -20.19 11.26 -12.90
CA TYR A 163 -20.21 12.71 -13.11
C TYR A 163 -18.78 13.25 -13.16
N VAL A 164 -18.49 14.05 -14.18
CA VAL A 164 -17.19 14.72 -14.34
C VAL A 164 -17.35 16.19 -13.98
N PRO A 165 -16.68 16.71 -12.94
CA PRO A 165 -16.84 18.08 -12.50
C PRO A 165 -16.10 19.07 -13.40
N LEU A 166 -16.74 20.21 -13.66
CA LEU A 166 -16.15 21.42 -14.25
C LEU A 166 -15.64 22.37 -13.16
N THR A 167 -16.35 22.46 -12.04
CA THR A 167 -16.05 23.35 -10.91
C THR A 167 -16.38 22.64 -9.62
N VAL A 168 -15.59 22.88 -8.57
CA VAL A 168 -15.84 22.41 -7.21
C VAL A 168 -16.23 23.59 -6.34
N ARG A 169 -17.36 23.48 -5.64
CA ARG A 169 -17.85 24.45 -4.67
C ARG A 169 -17.52 23.98 -3.26
N VAL A 170 -16.95 24.89 -2.47
CA VAL A 170 -16.59 24.67 -1.08
C VAL A 170 -17.27 25.73 -0.21
N THR A 171 -17.55 25.35 1.03
CA THR A 171 -18.20 26.20 2.05
C THR A 171 -17.18 26.44 3.15
N MET A 172 -17.08 27.69 3.63
CA MET A 172 -16.21 28.03 4.75
C MET A 172 -16.93 27.72 6.06
N GLU A 173 -16.33 26.87 6.90
CA GLU A 173 -16.87 26.53 8.21
C GLU A 173 -16.51 27.61 9.26
N ASP A 174 -17.32 27.75 10.30
CA ASP A 174 -17.02 28.68 11.38
C ASP A 174 -15.81 28.18 12.17
N LYS A 175 -14.68 28.86 12.01
CA LYS A 175 -13.44 28.56 12.75
C LYS A 175 -13.53 28.70 14.26
N ASN A 176 -14.59 29.31 14.79
CA ASN A 176 -14.82 29.40 16.23
C ASN A 176 -15.67 28.22 16.75
N ASP A 177 -16.21 27.38 15.86
CA ASP A 177 -17.01 26.21 16.15
C ASP A 177 -16.52 25.02 15.31
N THR A 178 -15.34 24.52 15.68
CA THR A 178 -14.65 23.43 14.97
C THR A 178 -14.97 22.05 15.51
N ASP A 179 -15.95 21.95 16.41
CA ASP A 179 -16.30 20.67 17.02
C ASP A 179 -16.96 19.78 15.97
N TYR A 180 -16.45 18.56 15.84
CA TYR A 180 -16.99 17.57 14.92
C TYR A 180 -18.01 16.70 15.64
N VAL A 181 -19.13 16.45 14.99
CA VAL A 181 -20.18 15.60 15.54
C VAL A 181 -20.67 14.60 14.50
N TRP A 182 -21.10 13.44 14.96
CA TRP A 182 -21.75 12.43 14.13
C TRP A 182 -23.27 12.53 14.28
N ILE A 183 -23.97 12.66 13.16
CA ILE A 183 -25.44 12.69 13.15
C ILE A 183 -25.94 11.25 12.95
N GLU A 184 -26.32 10.59 14.06
CA GLU A 184 -26.77 9.18 14.06
C GLU A 184 -27.91 8.92 13.08
N ASP A 185 -28.90 9.81 13.00
CA ASP A 185 -30.09 9.62 12.16
C ASP A 185 -29.80 9.79 10.65
N LYS A 186 -28.65 10.37 10.30
CA LYS A 186 -28.26 10.68 8.92
C LYS A 186 -27.07 9.85 8.44
N GLY A 187 -26.22 9.40 9.34
CA GLY A 187 -25.01 8.66 8.99
C GLY A 187 -23.95 9.55 8.35
N ILE A 188 -23.76 10.78 8.86
CA ILE A 188 -22.78 11.74 8.34
C ILE A 188 -22.07 12.51 9.45
N VAL A 189 -20.91 13.08 9.13
CA VAL A 189 -20.19 14.04 9.98
C VAL A 189 -20.71 15.45 9.73
N TRP A 190 -20.75 16.24 10.79
CA TRP A 190 -21.15 17.64 10.81
C TRP A 190 -20.17 18.46 11.66
N THR A 191 -20.07 19.76 11.39
CA THR A 191 -19.28 20.73 12.15
C THR A 191 -20.19 21.73 12.87
N GLY A 192 -19.92 21.95 14.14
CA GLY A 192 -20.70 22.83 15.02
C GLY A 192 -21.94 22.18 15.63
N ASP A 193 -22.94 22.97 15.99
CA ASP A 193 -24.16 22.53 16.70
C ASP A 193 -25.35 22.24 15.75
N PRO A 194 -25.54 20.98 15.27
CA PRO A 194 -26.62 20.66 14.36
C PRO A 194 -27.98 20.67 15.09
N PRO A 195 -29.09 20.97 14.38
CA PRO A 195 -30.44 20.99 14.96
C PRO A 195 -31.02 19.59 15.28
N MET A 196 -30.20 18.54 15.21
CA MET A 196 -30.59 17.13 15.32
C MET A 196 -29.88 16.46 16.49
N ARG A 197 -30.25 15.21 16.81
CA ARG A 197 -29.47 14.42 17.77
C ARG A 197 -28.11 14.06 17.16
N TYR A 198 -27.05 14.26 17.94
CA TYR A 198 -25.69 13.99 17.52
C TYR A 198 -24.89 13.33 18.62
N GLU A 199 -23.80 12.67 18.22
CA GLU A 199 -22.75 12.14 19.08
C GLU A 199 -21.49 13.00 18.87
N PRO A 200 -20.93 13.62 19.91
CA PRO A 200 -19.72 14.44 19.77
C PRO A 200 -18.49 13.58 19.46
N LEU A 201 -17.56 14.12 18.66
CA LEU A 201 -16.30 13.48 18.30
C LEU A 201 -15.12 14.24 18.94
N SER A 202 -14.15 13.50 19.46
CA SER A 202 -12.94 14.02 20.10
C SER A 202 -11.92 14.63 19.14
N SER A 203 -12.00 14.30 17.85
CA SER A 203 -11.11 14.81 16.80
C SER A 203 -11.78 14.80 15.43
N ASP A 204 -11.08 15.35 14.43
CA ASP A 204 -11.50 15.23 13.04
C ASP A 204 -11.59 13.75 12.62
N PRO A 205 -12.60 13.39 11.81
CA PRO A 205 -12.66 12.05 11.26
C PRO A 205 -11.48 11.82 10.32
N THR A 206 -10.87 10.64 10.38
CA THR A 206 -9.91 10.24 9.35
C THR A 206 -10.68 9.71 8.15
N THR A 207 -10.57 10.40 7.00
CA THR A 207 -11.32 10.06 5.79
C THR A 207 -10.43 9.39 4.77
N ASN A 208 -10.82 8.19 4.36
CA ASN A 208 -10.24 7.45 3.24
C ASN A 208 -11.25 7.40 2.10
N TYR A 209 -10.93 8.02 0.97
CA TYR A 209 -11.81 8.01 -0.19
C TYR A 209 -11.64 6.73 -0.96
N LEU A 210 -12.76 6.03 -1.20
CA LEU A 210 -12.80 4.81 -1.99
C LEU A 210 -13.02 5.20 -3.45
N TRP A 211 -12.14 4.71 -4.31
CA TRP A 211 -12.17 4.96 -5.74
C TRP A 211 -11.78 3.72 -6.53
N PHE A 212 -12.07 3.72 -7.82
CA PHE A 212 -11.47 2.81 -8.80
C PHE A 212 -11.04 3.54 -10.06
N LYS A 213 -10.23 2.88 -10.89
CA LYS A 213 -9.70 3.48 -12.12
C LYS A 213 -9.98 2.55 -13.29
N HIS A 214 -10.52 3.11 -14.37
CA HIS A 214 -10.85 2.38 -15.58
C HIS A 214 -10.19 3.04 -16.79
N VAL A 215 -9.77 2.24 -17.77
CA VAL A 215 -9.17 2.74 -19.01
C VAL A 215 -10.25 3.05 -20.04
N GLU A 216 -10.17 4.18 -20.75
CA GLU A 216 -11.10 4.45 -21.85
C GLU A 216 -10.68 3.67 -23.12
N GLY A 217 -11.64 2.98 -23.75
CA GLY A 217 -11.42 2.24 -25.00
C GLY A 217 -10.61 0.94 -24.84
N SER A 218 -10.39 0.22 -25.95
CA SER A 218 -9.61 -1.03 -25.94
C SER A 218 -8.10 -0.76 -25.86
N LEU A 219 -7.37 -1.63 -25.17
CA LEU A 219 -5.90 -1.65 -25.14
C LEU A 219 -5.37 -2.43 -26.36
N GLU A 220 -5.77 -2.03 -27.56
CA GLU A 220 -5.19 -2.59 -28.79
C GLU A 220 -3.93 -1.80 -29.12
N SER A 221 -2.77 -2.32 -28.74
CA SER A 221 -1.48 -1.74 -29.07
C SER A 221 -0.57 -2.77 -29.72
N ASP A 222 0.27 -2.34 -30.65
CA ASP A 222 1.30 -3.21 -31.24
C ASP A 222 2.30 -3.58 -30.14
N THR A 223 2.26 -4.84 -29.69
CA THR A 223 3.14 -5.33 -28.63
C THR A 223 4.50 -5.72 -29.21
N THR A 224 5.56 -5.25 -28.56
CA THR A 224 6.92 -5.67 -28.85
C THR A 224 7.20 -6.95 -28.07
N PRO A 225 7.55 -8.07 -28.72
CA PRO A 225 7.81 -9.32 -28.03
C PRO A 225 9.11 -9.22 -27.22
N VAL A 226 9.11 -9.84 -26.04
CA VAL A 226 10.32 -9.99 -25.23
C VAL A 226 11.00 -11.31 -25.60
N ALA A 227 12.26 -11.25 -26.00
CA ALA A 227 13.05 -12.46 -26.23
C ALA A 227 13.51 -13.06 -24.90
N ASP A 228 13.50 -14.39 -24.80
CA ASP A 228 14.05 -15.16 -23.67
C ASP A 228 13.36 -14.95 -22.30
N ALA A 229 12.12 -14.45 -22.26
CA ALA A 229 11.28 -14.37 -21.06
C ALA A 229 10.27 -15.52 -20.96
N ASP A 230 9.98 -16.00 -19.74
CA ASP A 230 9.11 -17.17 -19.49
C ASP A 230 7.63 -16.77 -19.25
N ILE A 231 7.43 -15.60 -18.64
CA ILE A 231 6.14 -15.04 -18.23
C ILE A 231 5.83 -13.76 -18.99
N VAL A 232 6.75 -12.81 -19.06
CA VAL A 232 6.55 -11.52 -19.74
C VAL A 232 6.74 -11.72 -21.23
N ASN A 233 5.66 -11.87 -22.00
CA ASN A 233 5.75 -12.21 -23.43
C ASN A 233 5.84 -10.97 -24.34
N GLY A 234 5.42 -9.80 -23.86
CA GLY A 234 5.42 -8.57 -24.64
C GLY A 234 5.27 -7.30 -23.80
N PHE A 235 5.60 -6.17 -24.42
CA PHE A 235 5.42 -4.84 -23.84
C PHE A 235 5.02 -3.82 -24.90
N SER A 236 4.30 -2.79 -24.50
CA SER A 236 3.83 -1.74 -25.40
C SER A 236 3.82 -0.37 -24.74
N PHE A 237 3.79 0.66 -25.58
CA PHE A 237 3.76 2.05 -25.17
C PHE A 237 2.68 2.80 -25.94
N ASP A 238 1.86 3.55 -25.21
CA ASP A 238 0.84 4.44 -25.74
C ASP A 238 1.19 5.87 -25.30
N ASP A 239 1.39 6.77 -26.26
CA ASP A 239 1.78 8.15 -25.99
C ASP A 239 0.60 9.03 -25.54
N ASP A 240 -0.62 8.53 -25.68
CA ASP A 240 -1.84 9.26 -25.40
C ASP A 240 -2.97 8.35 -24.91
N ARG A 241 -2.84 7.86 -23.67
CA ARG A 241 -3.87 7.04 -23.02
C ARG A 241 -4.77 7.87 -22.12
N ARG A 242 -6.05 7.51 -22.09
CA ARG A 242 -7.06 8.11 -21.20
C ARG A 242 -7.60 7.13 -20.17
N PHE A 243 -7.82 7.64 -18.98
CA PHE A 243 -8.37 6.91 -17.84
C PHE A 243 -9.46 7.73 -17.16
N ILE A 244 -10.37 7.03 -16.49
CA ILE A 244 -11.38 7.61 -15.64
C ILE A 244 -11.16 7.05 -14.23
N ARG A 245 -10.79 7.91 -13.28
CA ARG A 245 -10.75 7.60 -11.86
C ARG A 245 -12.08 7.99 -11.22
N CYS A 246 -12.82 7.03 -10.68
CA CYS A 246 -14.16 7.21 -10.10
C CYS A 246 -14.12 7.06 -8.57
N TYR A 247 -14.44 8.13 -7.84
CA TYR A 247 -14.66 8.12 -6.40
C TYR A 247 -16.13 7.81 -6.11
N TYR A 248 -16.40 6.87 -5.21
CA TYR A 248 -17.76 6.37 -4.98
C TYR A 248 -18.25 6.41 -3.53
N ALA A 249 -17.32 6.46 -2.56
CA ALA A 249 -17.67 6.55 -1.15
C ALA A 249 -16.50 7.09 -0.31
N SER A 250 -16.83 7.56 0.88
CA SER A 250 -15.87 7.94 1.92
C SER A 250 -15.94 6.94 3.06
N LEU A 251 -14.83 6.27 3.35
CA LEU A 251 -14.65 5.46 4.54
C LEU A 251 -14.07 6.32 5.67
N LEU A 252 -14.89 6.59 6.68
CA LEU A 252 -14.55 7.40 7.83
C LEU A 252 -14.10 6.53 8.99
N THR A 253 -13.15 7.05 9.75
CA THR A 253 -12.80 6.59 11.08
C THR A 253 -13.16 7.69 12.06
N LEU A 254 -14.09 7.39 12.95
CA LEU A 254 -14.68 8.30 13.93
C LEU A 254 -14.15 8.00 15.34
N TYR A 255 -13.98 9.06 16.13
CA TYR A 255 -13.46 9.00 17.49
C TYR A 255 -14.44 9.65 18.47
N PRO A 256 -15.53 8.99 18.88
CA PRO A 256 -16.53 9.54 19.80
C PRO A 256 -15.92 10.07 21.10
N GLU A 257 -16.35 11.24 21.57
CA GLU A 257 -15.75 11.90 22.73
C GLU A 257 -16.02 11.14 24.04
N ASP A 258 -17.22 10.60 24.19
CA ASP A 258 -17.66 9.86 25.39
C ASP A 258 -17.19 8.39 25.40
N SER A 259 -16.33 7.99 24.46
CA SER A 259 -15.92 6.60 24.26
C SER A 259 -14.45 6.48 23.88
N GLN A 260 -13.76 5.49 24.42
CA GLN A 260 -12.42 5.12 23.92
C GLN A 260 -12.48 4.27 22.63
N ARG A 261 -13.68 4.08 22.07
CA ARG A 261 -13.91 3.16 20.95
C ARG A 261 -13.91 3.91 19.64
N THR A 262 -13.06 3.50 18.72
CA THR A 262 -13.13 3.95 17.34
C THR A 262 -14.26 3.25 16.59
N ARG A 263 -14.96 3.97 15.71
CA ARG A 263 -15.99 3.44 14.80
C ARG A 263 -15.62 3.76 13.36
N SER A 264 -15.90 2.87 12.42
CA SER A 264 -15.82 3.16 11.00
C SER A 264 -17.20 3.27 10.38
N GLU A 265 -17.38 4.28 9.53
CA GLU A 265 -18.66 4.56 8.87
C GLU A 265 -18.43 4.87 7.40
N ILE A 266 -19.41 4.59 6.55
CA ILE A 266 -19.29 4.77 5.11
C ILE A 266 -20.34 5.76 4.64
N ILE A 267 -19.89 6.83 3.99
CA ILE A 267 -20.76 7.78 3.31
C ILE A 267 -20.69 7.50 1.80
N ARG A 268 -21.80 7.05 1.22
CA ARG A 268 -21.95 6.88 -0.22
C ARG A 268 -22.41 8.17 -0.88
N TYR A 269 -22.09 8.37 -2.14
CA TYR A 269 -22.48 9.60 -2.84
C TYR A 269 -23.75 9.42 -3.66
N ARG A 270 -24.57 10.46 -3.68
CA ARG A 270 -25.83 10.52 -4.43
C ARG A 270 -25.98 11.89 -5.09
N CYS A 271 -26.69 11.93 -6.20
CA CYS A 271 -27.16 13.18 -6.79
C CYS A 271 -28.68 13.22 -6.66
N GLU A 272 -29.22 14.11 -5.84
CA GLU A 272 -30.68 14.16 -5.64
C GLU A 272 -31.42 14.85 -6.79
N GLU A 273 -30.72 15.59 -7.66
CA GLU A 273 -31.33 16.19 -8.85
C GLU A 273 -31.88 15.16 -9.84
N ASP A 274 -31.25 13.98 -9.93
CA ASP A 274 -31.67 12.88 -10.81
C ASP A 274 -31.95 11.56 -10.08
N GLU A 275 -31.93 11.58 -8.74
CA GLU A 275 -32.23 10.48 -7.83
C GLU A 275 -31.33 9.23 -8.01
N ARG A 276 -30.07 9.41 -8.45
CA ARG A 276 -29.12 8.31 -8.71
C ARG A 276 -27.95 8.26 -7.73
N ASP A 277 -27.43 7.05 -7.54
CA ASP A 277 -26.15 6.86 -6.87
C ASP A 277 -25.04 7.44 -7.77
N ALA A 278 -24.11 8.15 -7.17
CA ALA A 278 -23.20 9.03 -7.90
C ALA A 278 -21.75 8.60 -7.74
N PHE A 279 -21.03 8.45 -8.84
CA PHE A 279 -19.57 8.34 -8.84
C PHE A 279 -18.98 9.65 -9.38
N VAL A 280 -18.03 10.24 -8.65
CA VAL A 280 -17.35 11.46 -9.09
C VAL A 280 -16.07 11.10 -9.80
N ALA A 281 -15.96 11.48 -11.07
CA ALA A 281 -14.89 11.07 -11.95
C ALA A 281 -13.87 12.19 -12.20
N SER A 282 -12.61 11.79 -12.29
CA SER A 282 -11.51 12.59 -12.83
C SER A 282 -11.05 11.97 -14.15
N ARG A 283 -10.91 12.79 -15.19
CA ARG A 283 -10.40 12.37 -16.51
C ARG A 283 -8.90 12.56 -16.56
N GLU A 284 -8.20 11.45 -16.63
CA GLU A 284 -6.75 11.39 -16.64
C GLU A 284 -6.27 11.10 -18.06
N ARG A 285 -5.21 11.77 -18.50
CA ARG A 285 -4.59 11.55 -19.82
C ARG A 285 -3.09 11.53 -19.64
N SER A 286 -2.41 10.47 -20.05
CA SER A 286 -0.96 10.34 -19.87
C SER A 286 -0.36 9.28 -20.79
N GLN A 287 0.96 9.12 -20.71
CA GLN A 287 1.74 8.12 -21.43
C GLN A 287 1.73 6.80 -20.65
N LEU A 288 1.22 5.72 -21.27
CA LEU A 288 1.06 4.40 -20.65
C LEU A 288 2.13 3.44 -21.14
N LEU A 289 2.80 2.79 -20.20
CA LEU A 289 3.68 1.65 -20.42
C LEU A 289 3.00 0.38 -19.91
N SER A 290 2.83 -0.61 -20.79
CA SER A 290 2.16 -1.88 -20.46
C SER A 290 3.06 -3.09 -20.71
N PHE A 291 2.92 -4.11 -19.87
CA PHE A 291 3.54 -5.43 -20.05
C PHE A 291 2.48 -6.52 -20.01
N GLU A 292 2.65 -7.51 -20.87
CA GLU A 292 1.78 -8.67 -21.01
C GLU A 292 2.43 -9.88 -20.33
N LEU A 293 1.69 -10.48 -19.40
CA LEU A 293 2.06 -11.68 -18.65
C LEU A 293 1.24 -12.86 -19.20
N ASP A 294 1.90 -13.88 -19.72
CA ASP A 294 1.26 -15.12 -20.16
C ASP A 294 0.62 -15.85 -18.97
N ARG A 295 -0.72 -15.99 -18.98
CA ARG A 295 -1.44 -16.55 -17.83
C ARG A 295 -1.13 -18.02 -17.58
N ASP A 296 -0.92 -18.80 -18.64
CA ASP A 296 -0.64 -20.22 -18.52
C ASP A 296 0.72 -20.46 -17.83
N SER A 297 1.77 -19.76 -18.28
CA SER A 297 3.08 -19.73 -17.65
C SER A 297 3.01 -19.18 -16.22
N LEU A 298 2.32 -18.05 -16.02
CA LEU A 298 2.15 -17.42 -14.70
C LEU A 298 1.52 -18.40 -13.70
N ARG A 299 0.39 -19.02 -14.05
CA ARG A 299 -0.32 -19.98 -13.18
C ARG A 299 0.50 -21.24 -12.92
N SER A 300 1.19 -21.74 -13.93
CA SER A 300 2.11 -22.88 -13.79
C SER A 300 3.24 -22.59 -12.79
N ASN A 301 3.86 -21.41 -12.91
CA ASN A 301 4.97 -21.00 -12.06
C ASN A 301 4.51 -20.66 -10.63
N ILE A 302 3.33 -20.03 -10.45
CA ILE A 302 2.69 -19.84 -9.14
C ILE A 302 2.48 -21.20 -8.46
N LYS A 303 1.87 -22.16 -9.16
CA LYS A 303 1.60 -23.48 -8.60
C LYS A 303 2.90 -24.16 -8.16
N ARG A 304 3.94 -24.12 -8.99
CA ARG A 304 5.28 -24.64 -8.66
C ARG A 304 5.87 -23.98 -7.41
N ALA A 305 5.79 -22.66 -7.31
CA ALA A 305 6.26 -21.90 -6.15
C ALA A 305 5.50 -22.26 -4.85
N ILE A 306 4.18 -22.41 -4.93
CA ILE A 306 3.33 -22.80 -3.79
C ILE A 306 3.58 -24.25 -3.37
N ASP A 307 3.67 -25.18 -4.31
CA ASP A 307 3.87 -26.60 -4.03
C ASP A 307 5.27 -26.92 -3.48
N SER A 308 6.28 -26.14 -3.88
CA SER A 308 7.66 -26.30 -3.40
C SER A 308 7.93 -25.63 -2.05
N ASN A 309 7.08 -24.71 -1.59
CA ASN A 309 7.31 -23.93 -0.38
C ASN A 309 6.07 -23.89 0.54
N PRO A 310 5.95 -24.80 1.52
CA PRO A 310 4.80 -24.85 2.43
C PRO A 310 4.64 -23.57 3.26
N TYR A 311 5.74 -22.89 3.61
CA TYR A 311 5.71 -21.61 4.32
C TYR A 311 5.06 -20.52 3.49
N LEU A 312 5.42 -20.41 2.20
CA LEU A 312 4.80 -19.46 1.29
C LEU A 312 3.32 -19.77 1.11
N LYS A 313 2.97 -21.04 0.89
CA LYS A 313 1.58 -21.49 0.73
C LYS A 313 0.71 -21.08 1.92
N ARG A 314 1.19 -21.27 3.15
CA ARG A 314 0.39 -20.97 4.34
C ARG A 314 0.32 -19.47 4.64
N ASP A 315 1.41 -18.72 4.46
CA ASP A 315 1.37 -17.25 4.54
C ASP A 315 0.41 -16.66 3.49
N LEU A 316 0.38 -17.19 2.26
CA LEU A 316 -0.59 -16.79 1.22
C LEU A 316 -2.04 -17.09 1.62
N ARG A 317 -2.30 -18.25 2.22
CA ARG A 317 -3.63 -18.61 2.70
C ARG A 317 -4.12 -17.68 3.82
N ILE A 318 -3.21 -17.20 4.67
CA ILE A 318 -3.54 -16.20 5.71
C ILE A 318 -3.79 -14.82 5.08
N ALA A 319 -2.99 -14.42 4.09
CA ALA A 319 -3.27 -13.21 3.32
C ALA A 319 -4.66 -13.29 2.67
N PHE A 320 -5.03 -14.44 2.11
CA PHE A 320 -6.36 -14.67 1.53
C PHE A 320 -7.48 -14.53 2.56
N LEU A 321 -7.29 -15.12 3.75
CA LEU A 321 -8.20 -14.94 4.87
C LEU A 321 -8.37 -13.47 5.25
N GLN A 322 -7.27 -12.71 5.35
CA GLN A 322 -7.32 -11.29 5.68
C GLN A 322 -8.05 -10.47 4.61
N THR A 323 -7.81 -10.73 3.33
CA THR A 323 -8.57 -10.11 2.22
C THR A 323 -10.05 -10.41 2.32
N LYS A 324 -10.42 -11.66 2.60
CA LYS A 324 -11.82 -12.07 2.76
C LYS A 324 -12.52 -11.48 3.98
N ILE A 325 -11.80 -11.22 5.06
CA ILE A 325 -12.33 -10.48 6.21
C ILE A 325 -12.65 -9.03 5.83
N TRP A 326 -11.78 -8.38 5.06
CA TRP A 326 -12.06 -7.04 4.54
C TRP A 326 -13.29 -7.02 3.62
N GLU A 327 -13.30 -7.87 2.60
CA GLU A 327 -14.37 -7.91 1.59
C GLU A 327 -15.71 -8.30 2.23
N GLU A 328 -15.77 -9.47 2.88
CA GLU A 328 -17.05 -10.05 3.29
C GLU A 328 -17.47 -9.55 4.69
N LEU A 329 -16.58 -9.52 5.69
CA LEU A 329 -17.00 -9.13 7.04
C LEU A 329 -17.08 -7.61 7.22
N PHE A 330 -16.11 -6.86 6.72
CA PHE A 330 -16.09 -5.41 6.89
C PHE A 330 -17.03 -4.70 5.91
N PHE A 331 -16.84 -4.85 4.60
CA PHE A 331 -17.63 -4.09 3.61
C PHE A 331 -19.03 -4.65 3.35
N GLU A 332 -19.16 -5.95 3.13
CA GLU A 332 -20.47 -6.52 2.76
C GLU A 332 -21.41 -6.68 3.96
N GLN A 333 -20.91 -7.27 5.06
CA GLN A 333 -21.75 -7.60 6.22
C GLN A 333 -21.79 -6.52 7.30
N ASN A 334 -20.88 -5.54 7.27
CA ASN A 334 -20.69 -4.55 8.34
C ASN A 334 -20.58 -5.22 9.73
N ALA A 335 -19.93 -6.39 9.79
CA ALA A 335 -19.78 -7.21 10.99
C ALA A 335 -18.72 -6.67 11.95
N LEU A 336 -17.86 -5.76 11.47
CA LEU A 336 -16.75 -5.19 12.21
C LEU A 336 -16.95 -3.69 12.34
N GLU A 337 -17.05 -3.21 13.59
CA GLU A 337 -17.35 -1.82 13.92
C GLU A 337 -16.28 -0.81 13.43
N SER A 338 -15.07 -1.26 13.12
CA SER A 338 -13.96 -0.41 12.71
C SER A 338 -12.93 -1.15 11.87
N VAL A 339 -12.25 -0.43 10.98
CA VAL A 339 -11.04 -0.91 10.27
C VAL A 339 -9.99 -1.47 11.23
N PHE A 340 -9.91 -0.92 12.45
CA PHE A 340 -8.96 -1.38 13.47
C PHE A 340 -9.36 -2.69 14.15
N ALA A 341 -10.58 -3.19 13.93
CA ALA A 341 -11.02 -4.49 14.43
C ALA A 341 -10.52 -5.67 13.58
N ILE A 342 -10.00 -5.40 12.39
CA ILE A 342 -9.58 -6.43 11.43
C ILE A 342 -8.32 -7.16 11.89
N GLU A 343 -7.25 -6.43 12.24
CA GLU A 343 -6.01 -7.06 12.72
C GLU A 343 -6.26 -7.88 14.00
N PRO A 344 -6.97 -7.37 15.04
CA PRO A 344 -7.34 -8.18 16.20
C PRO A 344 -8.08 -9.46 15.84
N LEU A 345 -9.05 -9.43 14.92
CA LEU A 345 -9.76 -10.63 14.48
C LEU A 345 -8.80 -11.63 13.80
N VAL A 346 -7.94 -11.14 12.89
CA VAL A 346 -6.91 -11.97 12.23
C VAL A 346 -5.96 -12.60 13.26
N GLU A 347 -5.54 -11.85 14.27
CA GLU A 347 -4.67 -12.37 15.34
C GLU A 347 -5.35 -13.45 16.19
N HIS A 348 -6.66 -13.34 16.47
CA HIS A 348 -7.40 -14.43 17.11
C HIS A 348 -7.39 -15.69 16.25
N LEU A 349 -7.65 -15.56 14.95
CA LEU A 349 -7.64 -16.70 14.01
C LEU A 349 -6.24 -17.31 13.85
N LEU A 350 -5.18 -16.50 13.89
CA LEU A 350 -3.80 -16.96 13.94
C LEU A 350 -3.47 -17.69 15.25
N GLY A 351 -4.00 -17.22 16.38
CA GLY A 351 -3.90 -17.90 17.66
C GLY A 351 -4.53 -19.29 17.63
N ILE A 352 -5.73 -19.40 17.03
CA ILE A 352 -6.38 -20.70 16.78
C ILE A 352 -5.53 -21.55 15.85
N ASP A 353 -4.97 -20.97 14.79
CA ASP A 353 -4.11 -21.68 13.85
C ASP A 353 -2.91 -22.31 14.54
N TYR A 354 -2.19 -21.52 15.35
CA TYR A 354 -1.09 -22.00 16.19
C TYR A 354 -1.55 -23.13 17.10
N TRP A 355 -2.65 -22.92 17.82
CA TRP A 355 -3.08 -23.87 18.85
C TRP A 355 -3.51 -25.21 18.25
N ARG A 356 -4.30 -25.19 17.18
CA ARG A 356 -4.74 -26.39 16.47
C ARG A 356 -3.55 -27.16 15.90
N ARG A 357 -2.55 -26.46 15.34
CA ARG A 357 -1.36 -27.11 14.76
C ARG A 357 -0.42 -27.67 15.82
N VAL A 358 -0.13 -26.91 16.88
CA VAL A 358 0.92 -27.25 17.85
C VAL A 358 0.40 -28.09 19.01
N VAL A 359 -0.85 -27.88 19.43
CA VAL A 359 -1.46 -28.58 20.58
C VAL A 359 -2.26 -29.78 20.10
N ASP A 360 -3.14 -29.55 19.13
CA ASP A 360 -4.08 -30.57 18.67
C ASP A 360 -3.50 -31.43 17.53
N ASN A 361 -2.33 -31.07 16.99
CA ASN A 361 -1.66 -31.72 15.85
C ASN A 361 -2.52 -31.78 14.58
N GLU A 362 -3.27 -30.72 14.31
CA GLU A 362 -4.17 -30.59 13.16
C GLU A 362 -3.52 -29.75 12.05
N PRO A 363 -3.02 -30.35 10.96
CA PRO A 363 -2.19 -29.65 9.97
C PRO A 363 -2.90 -28.47 9.29
N MET A 364 -4.22 -28.57 9.08
CA MET A 364 -4.99 -27.48 8.48
C MET A 364 -5.29 -26.33 9.45
N GLY A 365 -4.98 -26.49 10.74
CA GLY A 365 -5.12 -25.45 11.76
C GLY A 365 -6.54 -24.88 11.81
N VAL A 366 -6.64 -23.54 11.78
CA VAL A 366 -7.92 -22.83 11.81
C VAL A 366 -8.84 -23.18 10.63
N PHE A 367 -8.28 -23.46 9.44
CA PHE A 367 -9.06 -23.78 8.23
C PHE A 367 -9.71 -25.17 8.25
N SER A 368 -9.48 -25.96 9.30
CA SER A 368 -10.21 -27.22 9.53
C SER A 368 -11.57 -27.01 10.19
N LEU A 369 -11.81 -25.84 10.78
CA LEU A 369 -12.96 -25.58 11.63
C LEU A 369 -14.20 -25.18 10.82
N SER A 370 -15.36 -25.44 11.42
CA SER A 370 -16.64 -24.80 11.04
C SER A 370 -16.81 -23.51 11.84
N GLY A 371 -17.75 -22.63 11.46
CA GLY A 371 -18.01 -21.37 12.18
C GLY A 371 -18.24 -21.57 13.68
N THR A 372 -19.06 -22.55 14.07
CA THR A 372 -19.28 -22.87 15.49
C THR A 372 -18.03 -23.42 16.19
N GLY A 373 -17.19 -24.17 15.47
CA GLY A 373 -15.91 -24.65 16.01
C GLY A 373 -14.90 -23.53 16.21
N VAL A 374 -14.99 -22.43 15.44
CA VAL A 374 -14.16 -21.22 15.67
C VAL A 374 -14.55 -20.56 16.99
N ILE A 375 -15.86 -20.45 17.29
CA ILE A 375 -16.35 -19.89 18.55
C ILE A 375 -15.74 -20.63 19.74
N ASP A 376 -15.84 -21.96 19.75
CA ASP A 376 -15.32 -22.81 20.83
C ASP A 376 -13.80 -22.58 21.05
N GLU A 377 -13.04 -22.48 19.97
CA GLU A 377 -11.58 -22.28 20.01
C GLU A 377 -11.19 -20.85 20.43
N VAL A 378 -11.90 -19.82 19.95
CA VAL A 378 -11.69 -18.45 20.43
C VAL A 378 -11.99 -18.36 21.91
N GLN A 379 -13.12 -18.91 22.36
CA GLN A 379 -13.46 -18.94 23.78
C GLN A 379 -12.38 -19.66 24.61
N ARG A 380 -11.81 -20.77 24.11
CA ARG A 380 -10.69 -21.47 24.77
C ARG A 380 -9.44 -20.61 24.91
N LEU A 381 -9.14 -19.77 23.93
CA LEU A 381 -7.96 -18.90 23.90
C LEU A 381 -8.14 -17.57 24.61
N LEU A 382 -9.38 -17.11 24.80
CA LEU A 382 -9.66 -15.89 25.53
C LEU A 382 -9.37 -16.03 27.03
N PRO A 383 -9.03 -14.91 27.71
CA PRO A 383 -8.78 -14.91 29.14
C PRO A 383 -10.01 -15.38 29.94
N GLU A 384 -9.79 -16.29 30.89
CA GLU A 384 -10.64 -16.50 32.07
C GLU A 384 -9.80 -16.22 33.33
N ASP A 385 -10.43 -16.18 34.52
CA ASP A 385 -9.81 -15.83 35.83
C ASP A 385 -8.48 -16.55 36.17
N SER A 386 -8.11 -17.63 35.46
CA SER A 386 -6.86 -18.38 35.65
C SER A 386 -5.99 -18.57 34.40
N SER A 387 -6.43 -18.19 33.20
CA SER A 387 -5.67 -18.39 31.95
C SER A 387 -4.93 -17.13 31.50
N ARG A 388 -3.66 -17.29 31.09
CA ARG A 388 -2.81 -16.21 30.53
C ARG A 388 -2.59 -16.37 29.02
N HIS A 389 -3.59 -16.84 28.25
CA HIS A 389 -3.43 -17.03 26.81
C HIS A 389 -3.36 -15.68 26.07
N LEU A 390 -4.44 -15.29 25.39
CA LEU A 390 -4.52 -14.01 24.69
C LEU A 390 -4.45 -12.80 25.63
N ARG A 391 -4.67 -13.00 26.95
CA ARG A 391 -4.48 -11.96 27.99
C ARG A 391 -3.11 -11.29 27.93
N LEU A 392 -2.05 -12.03 27.59
CA LEU A 392 -0.68 -11.52 27.53
C LEU A 392 -0.45 -10.49 26.40
N LEU A 393 -1.40 -10.41 25.48
CA LEU A 393 -1.38 -9.51 24.33
C LEU A 393 -2.37 -8.34 24.52
N GLY A 394 -2.93 -8.19 25.72
CA GLY A 394 -3.89 -7.15 26.03
C GLY A 394 -5.31 -7.42 25.54
N TYR A 395 -5.61 -8.63 25.03
CA TYR A 395 -6.98 -8.95 24.63
C TYR A 395 -7.91 -9.07 25.83
N GLU A 396 -9.12 -8.54 25.65
CA GLU A 396 -10.18 -8.54 26.65
C GLU A 396 -10.71 -9.97 26.91
N GLY A 397 -11.34 -10.17 28.07
CA GLY A 397 -12.00 -11.43 28.40
C GLY A 397 -13.20 -11.72 27.48
N ARG A 398 -13.78 -12.92 27.60
CA ARG A 398 -14.90 -13.35 26.75
C ARG A 398 -16.08 -12.37 26.72
N GLU A 399 -16.42 -11.77 27.85
CA GLU A 399 -17.56 -10.85 27.97
C GLU A 399 -17.38 -9.51 27.24
N ALA A 400 -16.16 -9.17 26.83
CA ALA A 400 -15.85 -7.89 26.17
C ALA A 400 -15.14 -8.07 24.81
N SER A 401 -14.74 -9.30 24.45
CA SER A 401 -14.02 -9.56 23.21
C SER A 401 -14.89 -9.34 21.98
N ARG A 402 -14.67 -8.21 21.29
CA ARG A 402 -15.37 -7.89 20.04
C ARG A 402 -15.06 -8.84 18.89
N ALA A 403 -13.86 -9.43 18.89
CA ALA A 403 -13.53 -10.45 17.91
C ALA A 403 -14.41 -11.69 18.11
N LEU A 404 -14.68 -12.08 19.36
CA LEU A 404 -15.64 -13.13 19.66
C LEU A 404 -17.05 -12.72 19.27
N ASP A 405 -17.50 -11.52 19.64
CA ASP A 405 -18.84 -11.02 19.28
C ASP A 405 -19.06 -11.03 17.77
N ALA A 406 -18.07 -10.59 16.98
CA ALA A 406 -18.14 -10.60 15.52
C ALA A 406 -18.28 -12.04 14.98
N ILE A 407 -17.52 -13.00 15.54
CA ILE A 407 -17.59 -14.41 15.13
C ILE A 407 -18.92 -15.04 15.56
N GLU A 408 -19.42 -14.76 16.76
CA GLU A 408 -20.67 -15.31 17.28
C GLU A 408 -21.88 -14.80 16.48
N ASN A 409 -21.90 -13.50 16.16
CA ASN A 409 -22.99 -12.88 15.41
C ASN A 409 -22.93 -13.19 13.90
N HIS A 410 -21.74 -13.46 13.35
CA HIS A 410 -21.52 -13.72 11.92
C HIS A 410 -20.81 -15.04 11.65
N TYR A 411 -21.16 -16.10 12.40
CA TYR A 411 -20.50 -17.41 12.30
C TYR A 411 -20.64 -18.07 10.92
N ASP A 412 -21.77 -17.85 10.23
CA ASP A 412 -22.02 -18.40 8.88
C ASP A 412 -21.06 -17.76 7.84
N PRO A 413 -20.95 -16.42 7.73
CA PRO A 413 -19.90 -15.77 6.94
C PRO A 413 -18.48 -16.23 7.29
N VAL A 414 -18.13 -16.32 8.58
CA VAL A 414 -16.80 -16.79 9.00
C VAL A 414 -16.55 -18.23 8.54
N ALA A 415 -17.54 -19.12 8.64
CA ALA A 415 -17.43 -20.49 8.17
C ALA A 415 -17.22 -20.56 6.65
N LYS A 416 -17.94 -19.73 5.89
CA LYS A 416 -17.81 -19.62 4.42
C LYS A 416 -16.39 -19.18 4.06
N ILE A 417 -15.89 -18.10 4.66
CA ILE A 417 -14.54 -17.57 4.43
C ILE A 417 -13.47 -18.63 4.69
N LEU A 418 -13.55 -19.35 5.81
CA LEU A 418 -12.59 -20.42 6.13
C LEU A 418 -12.65 -21.58 5.14
N ALA A 419 -13.85 -21.94 4.67
CA ALA A 419 -14.04 -22.98 3.65
C ALA A 419 -13.45 -22.56 2.29
N GLU A 420 -13.59 -21.29 1.91
CA GLU A 420 -12.98 -20.73 0.70
C GLU A 420 -11.46 -20.72 0.80
N CYS A 421 -10.91 -20.28 1.94
CA CYS A 421 -9.46 -20.27 2.17
C CYS A 421 -8.84 -21.68 2.13
N ARG A 422 -9.62 -22.72 2.44
CA ARG A 422 -9.20 -24.12 2.29
C ARG A 422 -9.19 -24.60 0.84
N ASN A 423 -9.95 -23.97 -0.05
CA ASN A 423 -10.04 -24.38 -1.45
C ASN A 423 -8.77 -24.01 -2.22
N GLU A 424 -8.06 -25.02 -2.72
CA GLU A 424 -6.79 -24.85 -3.45
C GLU A 424 -6.96 -24.11 -4.78
N THR A 425 -8.11 -24.24 -5.45
CA THR A 425 -8.40 -23.49 -6.69
C THR A 425 -8.61 -22.02 -6.40
N LEU A 426 -9.38 -21.69 -5.35
CA LEU A 426 -9.58 -20.29 -4.95
C LEU A 426 -8.28 -19.65 -4.45
N LEU A 427 -7.46 -20.40 -3.71
CA LEU A 427 -6.13 -19.95 -3.30
C LEU A 427 -5.23 -19.65 -4.50
N LEU A 428 -5.29 -20.48 -5.55
CA LEU A 428 -4.51 -20.25 -6.78
C LEU A 428 -5.00 -19.01 -7.54
N ASN A 429 -6.31 -18.81 -7.65
CA ASN A 429 -6.89 -17.61 -8.27
C ASN A 429 -6.48 -16.35 -7.49
N PHE A 430 -6.54 -16.41 -6.16
CA PHE A 430 -6.08 -15.33 -5.29
C PHE A 430 -4.58 -15.06 -5.48
N ALA A 431 -3.75 -16.10 -5.52
CA ALA A 431 -2.31 -15.96 -5.72
C ALA A 431 -1.96 -15.30 -7.06
N GLU A 432 -2.69 -15.61 -8.13
CA GLU A 432 -2.55 -14.95 -9.43
C GLU A 432 -2.90 -13.47 -9.33
N ARG A 433 -4.08 -13.12 -8.80
CA ARG A 433 -4.50 -11.72 -8.63
C ARG A 433 -3.44 -10.93 -7.84
N ILE A 434 -2.98 -11.46 -6.71
CA ILE A 434 -1.93 -10.83 -5.89
C ILE A 434 -0.60 -10.72 -6.60
N LEU A 435 -0.20 -11.72 -7.39
CA LEU A 435 1.05 -11.67 -8.12
C LEU A 435 1.01 -10.57 -9.18
N VAL A 436 -0.09 -10.45 -9.93
CA VAL A 436 -0.26 -9.38 -10.92
C VAL A 436 -0.22 -8.02 -10.24
N HIS A 437 -0.93 -7.85 -9.11
CA HIS A 437 -0.88 -6.61 -8.32
C HIS A 437 0.55 -6.30 -7.84
N SER A 438 1.25 -7.32 -7.34
CA SER A 438 2.63 -7.18 -6.87
C SER A 438 3.60 -6.84 -7.99
N ALA A 439 3.40 -7.40 -9.19
CA ALA A 439 4.22 -7.17 -10.36
C ALA A 439 4.02 -5.76 -10.92
N GLU A 440 2.81 -5.20 -10.84
CA GLU A 440 2.56 -3.81 -11.21
C GLU A 440 3.21 -2.81 -10.24
N HIS A 441 3.10 -3.06 -8.94
CA HIS A 441 3.81 -2.28 -7.93
C HIS A 441 5.33 -2.36 -8.14
N ALA A 442 5.84 -3.55 -8.44
CA ALA A 442 7.24 -3.75 -8.80
C ALA A 442 7.60 -3.01 -10.10
N LEU A 443 6.73 -2.99 -11.10
CA LEU A 443 6.96 -2.29 -12.37
C LEU A 443 7.17 -0.79 -12.15
N SER A 444 6.37 -0.17 -11.29
CA SER A 444 6.57 1.25 -10.94
C SER A 444 7.95 1.50 -10.34
N THR A 445 8.33 0.74 -9.31
CA THR A 445 9.62 0.94 -8.63
C THR A 445 10.80 0.61 -9.55
N TRP A 446 10.73 -0.52 -10.26
CA TRP A 446 11.78 -0.94 -11.20
C TRP A 446 11.97 0.06 -12.35
N SER A 447 10.88 0.61 -12.90
CA SER A 447 10.93 1.64 -13.94
C SER A 447 11.66 2.91 -13.47
N ASN A 448 11.49 3.27 -12.19
CA ASN A 448 12.21 4.38 -11.57
C ASN A 448 13.70 4.08 -11.36
N ASP A 449 14.04 2.87 -10.94
CA ASP A 449 15.44 2.44 -10.80
C ASP A 449 16.16 2.42 -12.16
N LEU A 450 15.45 2.00 -13.22
CA LEU A 450 15.99 1.92 -14.57
C LEU A 450 16.31 3.29 -15.18
N THR A 451 15.46 4.29 -14.95
CA THR A 451 15.61 5.64 -15.52
C THR A 451 16.32 6.63 -14.60
N GLY A 452 16.33 6.39 -13.28
CA GLY A 452 16.84 7.33 -12.29
C GLY A 452 16.01 8.62 -12.17
N SER A 453 14.75 8.60 -12.63
CA SER A 453 13.85 9.76 -12.67
C SER A 453 13.51 10.32 -11.29
N GLY A 454 13.44 9.44 -10.28
CA GLY A 454 13.06 9.77 -8.91
C GLY A 454 11.58 10.16 -8.73
N THR A 455 10.74 9.96 -9.75
CA THR A 455 9.30 10.32 -9.73
C THR A 455 8.42 9.08 -9.64
N THR A 456 7.41 9.05 -8.79
CA THR A 456 6.52 7.88 -8.66
C THR A 456 5.54 7.79 -9.84
N PHE A 457 5.40 6.62 -10.46
CA PHE A 457 4.37 6.37 -11.46
C PHE A 457 2.99 6.26 -10.82
N GLU A 458 1.95 6.55 -11.60
CA GLU A 458 0.61 6.08 -11.26
C GLU A 458 0.46 4.60 -11.62
N LEU A 459 -0.21 3.86 -10.75
CA LEU A 459 -0.46 2.43 -10.93
C LEU A 459 -1.79 2.21 -11.65
N TRP A 460 -1.84 1.20 -12.51
CA TRP A 460 -3.03 0.77 -13.25
C TRP A 460 -3.55 -0.60 -12.78
N TYR A 461 -3.94 -0.72 -11.52
CA TYR A 461 -4.46 -2.01 -11.10
C TYR A 461 -5.94 -2.18 -11.44
N ASP A 462 -6.28 -3.02 -12.41
CA ASP A 462 -7.59 -3.65 -12.42
C ASP A 462 -7.60 -5.04 -13.09
N VAL A 463 -7.17 -6.05 -12.34
CA VAL A 463 -7.27 -7.47 -12.75
C VAL A 463 -8.73 -7.91 -12.84
N THR A 464 -9.66 -7.24 -12.15
CA THR A 464 -11.08 -7.61 -12.16
C THR A 464 -11.71 -7.35 -13.53
N PHE A 465 -11.30 -6.29 -14.23
CA PHE A 465 -11.70 -6.07 -15.63
C PHE A 465 -10.95 -6.97 -16.63
N GLN A 466 -9.82 -7.56 -16.22
CA GLN A 466 -9.05 -8.50 -17.05
C GLN A 466 -9.54 -9.94 -16.90
N GLU A 467 -10.53 -10.26 -16.06
CA GLU A 467 -11.00 -11.65 -15.91
C GLU A 467 -11.51 -12.27 -17.22
N SER A 468 -11.95 -11.42 -18.16
CA SER A 468 -12.37 -11.84 -19.50
C SER A 468 -11.22 -12.08 -20.50
N ASP A 469 -10.00 -11.64 -20.19
CA ASP A 469 -8.80 -11.90 -20.99
C ASP A 469 -8.21 -13.26 -20.57
N ASP A 470 -8.60 -14.33 -21.27
CA ASP A 470 -8.25 -15.71 -20.89
C ASP A 470 -6.73 -16.00 -21.00
N ASP A 471 -6.03 -15.38 -21.95
CA ASP A 471 -4.66 -15.76 -22.33
C ASP A 471 -3.57 -14.92 -21.61
N VAL A 472 -3.86 -13.66 -21.27
CA VAL A 472 -2.86 -12.69 -20.81
C VAL A 472 -3.38 -11.86 -19.62
N ALA A 473 -2.54 -11.65 -18.62
CA ALA A 473 -2.73 -10.62 -17.60
C ALA A 473 -1.84 -9.42 -17.94
N ARG A 474 -2.36 -8.20 -17.84
CA ARG A 474 -1.61 -6.97 -18.13
C ARG A 474 -1.26 -6.25 -16.83
N ILE A 475 -0.03 -5.77 -16.74
CA ILE A 475 0.41 -4.81 -15.73
C ILE A 475 0.80 -3.51 -16.44
N ALA A 476 0.50 -2.36 -15.86
CA ALA A 476 0.86 -1.10 -16.51
C ALA A 476 1.10 0.04 -15.52
N VAL A 477 1.90 0.99 -15.97
CA VAL A 477 2.20 2.23 -15.24
C VAL A 477 2.14 3.40 -16.21
N TYR A 478 1.77 4.56 -15.70
CA TYR A 478 1.77 5.78 -16.50
C TYR A 478 2.30 6.98 -15.72
N ASP A 479 2.79 7.96 -16.47
CA ASP A 479 3.42 9.13 -15.88
C ASP A 479 2.40 9.92 -15.02
N PRO A 480 2.81 10.41 -13.83
CA PRO A 480 1.91 11.12 -12.91
C PRO A 480 1.55 12.54 -13.38
N ILE A 481 2.07 12.96 -14.54
CA ILE A 481 1.85 14.28 -15.12
C ILE A 481 0.84 14.17 -16.26
N GLN A 482 -0.14 15.09 -16.28
CA GLN A 482 -1.13 15.17 -17.34
C GLN A 482 -0.46 15.39 -18.71
N GLY A 483 -0.74 14.51 -19.66
CA GLY A 483 -0.12 14.46 -20.99
C GLY A 483 1.22 13.72 -21.06
N GLY A 484 1.75 13.28 -19.92
CA GLY A 484 3.02 12.54 -19.81
C GLY A 484 4.25 13.42 -19.58
N ALA A 485 5.20 12.89 -18.83
CA ALA A 485 6.50 13.50 -18.56
C ALA A 485 7.63 12.92 -19.43
N GLY A 486 7.37 11.85 -20.18
CA GLY A 486 8.36 11.17 -21.02
C GLY A 486 9.04 9.98 -20.34
N ILE A 487 8.67 9.63 -19.11
CA ILE A 487 9.39 8.64 -18.30
C ILE A 487 8.99 7.23 -18.72
N ALA A 488 7.69 6.99 -18.86
CA ALA A 488 7.16 5.75 -19.46
C ALA A 488 7.77 5.49 -20.85
N LYS A 489 7.95 6.55 -21.65
CA LYS A 489 8.59 6.47 -22.96
C LYS A 489 10.06 6.10 -22.86
N GLU A 490 10.80 6.71 -21.94
CA GLU A 490 12.21 6.40 -21.71
C GLU A 490 12.39 4.93 -21.30
N VAL A 491 11.57 4.42 -20.37
CA VAL A 491 11.57 3.00 -19.98
C VAL A 491 11.32 2.11 -21.20
N TYR A 492 10.30 2.41 -22.00
CA TYR A 492 10.00 1.67 -23.22
C TYR A 492 11.18 1.63 -24.19
N GLU A 493 11.82 2.78 -24.45
CA GLU A 493 12.97 2.88 -25.33
C GLU A 493 14.17 2.09 -24.79
N GLN A 494 14.46 2.17 -23.49
CA GLN A 494 15.55 1.43 -22.86
C GLN A 494 15.34 -0.10 -22.94
N VAL A 495 14.14 -0.59 -22.64
CA VAL A 495 13.81 -2.02 -22.74
C VAL A 495 13.92 -2.50 -24.19
N ARG A 496 13.44 -1.71 -25.15
CA ARG A 496 13.48 -2.05 -26.58
C ARG A 496 14.91 -2.06 -27.13
N GLU A 497 15.74 -1.10 -26.76
CA GLU A 497 17.10 -0.93 -27.28
C GLU A 497 18.11 -1.83 -26.60
N ASN A 498 17.82 -2.27 -25.37
CA ASN A 498 18.69 -3.12 -24.59
C ASN A 498 17.97 -4.39 -24.08
N PRO A 499 17.93 -5.46 -24.90
CA PRO A 499 17.32 -6.73 -24.50
C PRO A 499 17.97 -7.40 -23.27
N SER A 500 19.14 -6.95 -22.81
CA SER A 500 19.75 -7.46 -21.57
C SER A 500 19.13 -6.85 -20.30
N VAL A 501 18.21 -5.89 -20.44
CA VAL A 501 17.41 -5.34 -19.34
C VAL A 501 16.38 -6.42 -18.97
N GLY A 502 16.81 -7.42 -18.18
CA GLY A 502 15.97 -8.55 -17.80
C GLY A 502 14.75 -8.09 -17.00
N ILE A 503 13.59 -8.00 -17.65
CA ILE A 503 12.36 -7.45 -17.06
C ILE A 503 11.94 -8.29 -15.84
N GLU A 504 11.83 -9.61 -15.99
CA GLU A 504 11.41 -10.51 -14.92
C GLU A 504 12.33 -10.45 -13.71
N ALA A 505 13.66 -10.49 -13.93
CA ALA A 505 14.65 -10.34 -12.88
C ALA A 505 14.56 -8.95 -12.20
N GLY A 506 14.34 -7.89 -13.00
CA GLY A 506 14.14 -6.53 -12.50
C GLY A 506 12.90 -6.40 -11.61
N LEU A 507 11.77 -6.98 -12.01
CA LEU A 507 10.55 -7.03 -11.22
C LEU A 507 10.72 -7.90 -9.96
N ALA A 508 11.36 -9.07 -10.10
CA ALA A 508 11.63 -9.98 -8.99
C ALA A 508 12.50 -9.33 -7.90
N ALA A 509 13.47 -8.52 -8.32
CA ALA A 509 14.35 -7.77 -7.44
C ALA A 509 13.57 -6.79 -6.54
N GLN A 510 12.45 -6.23 -6.99
CA GLN A 510 11.62 -5.33 -6.17
C GLN A 510 10.92 -6.05 -5.00
N GLY A 511 10.79 -7.38 -5.07
CA GLY A 511 10.31 -8.21 -3.95
C GLY A 511 11.35 -8.39 -2.83
N ARG A 512 12.61 -8.03 -3.09
CA ARG A 512 13.74 -8.15 -2.15
C ARG A 512 13.67 -6.99 -1.15
N CYS A 513 13.33 -7.31 0.10
CA CYS A 513 13.00 -6.30 1.12
C CYS A 513 14.10 -6.23 2.18
N HIS A 514 14.78 -5.08 2.27
CA HIS A 514 15.86 -4.86 3.25
C HIS A 514 15.38 -5.04 4.67
N SER A 515 14.20 -4.51 5.02
CA SER A 515 13.61 -4.66 6.35
C SER A 515 13.44 -6.14 6.71
N ALA A 516 12.75 -6.92 5.88
CA ALA A 516 12.55 -8.33 6.19
C ALA A 516 13.84 -9.16 6.18
N ALA A 517 14.81 -8.81 5.34
CA ALA A 517 16.12 -9.46 5.30
C ALA A 517 16.92 -9.18 6.58
N SER A 518 17.00 -7.91 7.01
CA SER A 518 17.64 -7.53 8.27
C SER A 518 16.95 -8.18 9.47
N ASP A 519 15.62 -8.23 9.47
CA ASP A 519 14.82 -8.84 10.54
C ASP A 519 15.18 -10.31 10.73
N ARG A 520 15.21 -11.07 9.62
CA ARG A 520 15.57 -12.49 9.64
C ARG A 520 17.02 -12.69 10.07
N ALA A 521 17.94 -11.88 9.55
CA ALA A 521 19.35 -11.97 9.92
C ALA A 521 19.56 -11.66 11.42
N THR A 522 18.88 -10.67 11.97
CA THR A 522 18.89 -10.38 13.42
C THR A 522 18.36 -11.58 14.21
N ILE A 523 17.21 -12.15 13.84
CA ILE A 523 16.65 -13.32 14.54
C ILE A 523 17.63 -14.51 14.48
N GLU A 524 18.19 -14.82 13.32
CA GLU A 524 19.16 -15.92 13.18
C GLU A 524 20.47 -15.67 13.94
N LEU A 525 20.94 -14.42 13.98
CA LEU A 525 22.13 -14.02 14.74
C LEU A 525 21.91 -14.21 16.24
N LEU A 526 20.78 -13.71 16.76
CA LEU A 526 20.41 -13.82 18.17
C LEU A 526 20.16 -15.28 18.58
N GLY A 527 19.43 -16.05 17.76
CA GLY A 527 19.14 -17.46 18.00
C GLY A 527 20.37 -18.37 17.93
N SER A 528 21.44 -17.94 17.24
CA SER A 528 22.72 -18.66 17.25
C SER A 528 23.52 -18.46 18.55
N HIS A 529 23.13 -17.50 19.39
CA HIS A 529 23.83 -17.14 20.63
C HIS A 529 22.86 -17.08 21.83
N PRO A 530 22.15 -18.18 22.16
CA PRO A 530 21.06 -18.20 23.15
C PRO A 530 21.51 -17.86 24.57
N SER A 531 22.81 -17.97 24.89
CA SER A 531 23.39 -17.64 26.19
C SER A 531 23.48 -16.12 26.48
N GLY A 532 23.13 -15.27 25.51
CA GLY A 532 23.29 -13.82 25.60
C GLY A 532 24.75 -13.36 25.50
N THR A 533 25.66 -14.25 25.07
CA THR A 533 27.09 -13.94 24.84
C THR A 533 27.29 -12.90 23.75
N LEU A 534 26.33 -12.80 22.82
CA LEU A 534 26.32 -11.78 21.77
C LEU A 534 26.29 -10.36 22.34
N TYR A 535 25.73 -10.14 23.54
CA TYR A 535 25.78 -8.85 24.23
C TYR A 535 27.21 -8.41 24.52
N ASP A 536 28.03 -9.33 25.04
CA ASP A 536 29.42 -9.04 25.39
C ASP A 536 30.26 -8.84 24.12
N ILE A 537 30.00 -9.59 23.04
CA ILE A 537 30.64 -9.41 21.73
C ILE A 537 30.28 -8.03 21.17
N TYR A 538 28.99 -7.68 21.09
CA TYR A 538 28.53 -6.39 20.57
C TYR A 538 29.19 -5.17 21.26
N HIS A 539 29.42 -5.24 22.57
CA HIS A 539 30.00 -4.14 23.34
C HIS A 539 31.53 -4.13 23.41
N ASN A 540 32.19 -5.30 23.34
CA ASN A 540 33.63 -5.41 23.58
C ASN A 540 34.46 -5.74 22.32
N ASP A 541 33.84 -6.34 21.30
CA ASP A 541 34.47 -6.74 20.04
C ASP A 541 33.51 -6.49 18.86
N HIS A 542 33.45 -5.23 18.45
CA HIS A 542 32.54 -4.82 17.39
C HIS A 542 32.90 -5.45 16.03
N ASP A 543 34.20 -5.67 15.77
CA ASP A 543 34.65 -6.32 14.54
C ASP A 543 34.16 -7.78 14.47
N GLU A 544 34.22 -8.51 15.60
CA GLU A 544 33.63 -9.86 15.70
C GLU A 544 32.11 -9.81 15.51
N PHE A 545 31.41 -8.86 16.13
CA PHE A 545 29.96 -8.70 15.94
C PHE A 545 29.59 -8.49 14.48
N THR A 546 30.24 -7.54 13.81
CA THR A 546 30.00 -7.22 12.40
C THR A 546 30.27 -8.44 11.52
N SER A 547 31.37 -9.18 11.75
CA SER A 547 31.67 -10.42 11.04
C SER A 547 30.56 -11.49 11.19
N LEU A 548 30.02 -11.66 12.40
CA LEU A 548 28.90 -12.57 12.66
C LEU A 548 27.62 -12.11 11.96
N ALA A 549 27.31 -10.82 12.01
CA ALA A 549 26.15 -10.23 11.35
C ALA A 549 26.22 -10.39 9.83
N GLU A 550 27.38 -10.11 9.22
CA GLU A 550 27.61 -10.30 7.78
C GLU A 550 27.47 -11.76 7.35
N SER A 551 27.96 -12.70 8.18
CA SER A 551 27.80 -14.13 7.92
C SER A 551 26.32 -14.53 7.88
N LYS A 552 25.49 -14.01 8.79
CA LYS A 552 24.04 -14.26 8.79
C LYS A 552 23.32 -13.60 7.63
N LEU A 553 23.66 -12.35 7.31
CA LEU A 553 23.11 -11.66 6.15
C LEU A 553 23.39 -12.43 4.85
N SER A 554 24.61 -12.95 4.69
CA SER A 554 24.97 -13.74 3.51
C SER A 554 24.13 -15.01 3.36
N GLY A 555 23.75 -15.65 4.48
CA GLY A 555 22.86 -16.81 4.48
C GLY A 555 21.41 -16.48 4.16
N VAL A 556 20.93 -15.29 4.53
CA VAL A 556 19.54 -14.85 4.32
C VAL A 556 19.31 -14.29 2.92
N VAL A 557 20.28 -13.54 2.39
CA VAL A 557 20.13 -12.74 1.18
C VAL A 557 20.52 -13.53 -0.08
N GLY A 558 21.49 -14.45 -0.01
CA GLY A 558 21.90 -15.32 -1.11
C GLY A 558 22.62 -14.61 -2.27
N ASP A 559 22.18 -13.40 -2.62
CA ASP A 559 22.69 -12.54 -3.67
C ASP A 559 22.63 -11.05 -3.24
N PHE A 560 23.79 -10.41 -3.15
CA PHE A 560 23.92 -9.01 -2.74
C PHE A 560 23.87 -8.02 -3.92
N GLU A 561 23.72 -8.46 -5.17
CA GLU A 561 23.68 -7.53 -6.33
C GLU A 561 22.53 -6.52 -6.22
N HIS A 562 21.42 -6.93 -5.60
CA HIS A 562 20.21 -6.11 -5.42
C HIS A 562 20.01 -5.62 -3.97
N TYR A 563 21.00 -5.80 -3.11
CA TYR A 563 20.96 -5.32 -1.73
C TYR A 563 22.16 -4.45 -1.40
N SER A 564 21.90 -3.33 -0.73
CA SER A 564 22.96 -2.57 -0.07
C SER A 564 23.40 -3.34 1.18
N LYS A 565 24.56 -4.01 1.11
CA LYS A 565 25.14 -4.73 2.25
C LYS A 565 25.35 -3.80 3.44
N GLU A 566 25.77 -2.56 3.19
CA GLU A 566 25.98 -1.54 4.23
C GLU A 566 24.66 -1.18 4.93
N ASP A 567 23.59 -0.95 4.18
CA ASP A 567 22.29 -0.63 4.77
C ASP A 567 21.72 -1.80 5.57
N LEU A 568 21.86 -3.03 5.05
CA LEU A 568 21.43 -4.24 5.75
C LEU A 568 22.19 -4.42 7.07
N LEU A 569 23.51 -4.26 7.06
CA LEU A 569 24.34 -4.37 8.25
C LEU A 569 23.98 -3.29 9.27
N SER A 570 23.85 -2.03 8.82
CA SER A 570 23.42 -0.90 9.65
C SER A 570 22.06 -1.15 10.30
N ARG A 571 21.08 -1.71 9.58
CA ARG A 571 19.78 -2.09 10.12
C ARG A 571 19.88 -3.21 11.15
N VAL A 572 20.69 -4.25 10.90
CA VAL A 572 20.93 -5.34 11.86
C VAL A 572 21.58 -4.80 13.14
N GLU A 573 22.57 -3.92 13.01
CA GLU A 573 23.25 -3.26 14.13
C GLU A 573 22.29 -2.39 14.94
N GLN A 574 21.53 -1.53 14.27
CA GLN A 574 20.56 -0.65 14.91
C GLN A 574 19.50 -1.45 15.67
N ARG A 575 18.97 -2.51 15.04
CA ARG A 575 17.97 -3.38 15.68
C ARG A 575 18.56 -4.11 16.88
N THR A 576 19.76 -4.67 16.73
CA THR A 576 20.45 -5.35 17.84
C THR A 576 20.70 -4.39 19.00
N ARG A 577 21.10 -3.14 18.73
CA ARG A 577 21.28 -2.09 19.74
C ARG A 577 20.01 -1.84 20.56
N ILE A 578 18.85 -1.78 19.89
CA ILE A 578 17.55 -1.57 20.55
C ILE A 578 17.24 -2.77 21.46
N LEU A 579 17.44 -3.99 20.97
CA LEU A 579 17.19 -5.22 21.75
C LEU A 579 18.18 -5.38 22.92
N PHE A 580 19.40 -4.83 22.80
CA PHE A 580 20.47 -4.96 23.78
C PHE A 580 20.56 -3.78 24.76
N GLU A 581 19.44 -3.12 25.08
CA GLU A 581 19.40 -2.04 26.07
C GLU A 581 20.00 -2.48 27.43
N THR A 582 19.78 -3.75 27.81
CA THR A 582 20.43 -4.36 28.98
C THR A 582 20.87 -5.79 28.68
N ARG A 583 21.84 -6.29 29.45
CA ARG A 583 22.27 -7.69 29.37
C ARG A 583 21.15 -8.70 29.66
N GLU A 584 20.18 -8.32 30.51
CA GLU A 584 19.00 -9.13 30.79
C GLU A 584 18.10 -9.25 29.55
N LEU A 585 17.83 -8.13 28.88
CA LEU A 585 17.02 -8.10 27.66
C LEU A 585 17.69 -8.82 26.50
N ALA A 586 19.00 -8.66 26.35
CA ALA A 586 19.76 -9.39 25.34
C ALA A 586 19.63 -10.92 25.52
N ALA A 587 19.75 -11.41 26.76
CA ALA A 587 19.57 -12.83 27.04
C ALA A 587 18.13 -13.29 26.75
N PHE A 588 17.13 -12.48 27.12
CA PHE A 588 15.72 -12.75 26.81
C PHE A 588 15.46 -12.81 25.30
N TYR A 589 15.89 -11.81 24.53
CA TYR A 589 15.68 -11.79 23.08
C TYR A 589 16.43 -12.89 22.34
N SER A 590 17.67 -13.22 22.75
CA SER A 590 18.40 -14.38 22.21
C SER A 590 17.67 -15.70 22.46
N TYR A 591 17.05 -15.85 23.64
CA TYR A 591 16.21 -17.00 23.94
C TYR A 591 14.97 -17.04 23.04
N VAL A 592 14.21 -15.95 22.99
CA VAL A 592 12.98 -15.88 22.17
C VAL A 592 13.29 -16.07 20.69
N ALA A 593 14.43 -15.60 20.18
CA ALA A 593 14.85 -15.81 18.80
C ALA A 593 15.08 -17.29 18.48
N THR A 594 15.58 -18.06 19.45
CA THR A 594 15.71 -19.52 19.33
C THR A 594 14.34 -20.18 19.26
N GLU A 595 13.43 -19.79 20.15
CA GLU A 595 12.05 -20.30 20.17
C GLU A 595 11.28 -19.90 18.89
N TYR A 596 11.52 -18.71 18.34
CA TYR A 596 10.94 -18.25 17.07
C TYR A 596 11.24 -19.22 15.94
N MET A 597 12.49 -19.68 15.82
CA MET A 597 12.89 -20.62 14.78
C MET A 597 12.19 -21.98 14.95
N SER A 598 12.08 -22.47 16.20
CA SER A 598 11.33 -23.70 16.50
C SER A 598 9.84 -23.56 16.19
N VAL A 599 9.24 -22.42 16.52
CA VAL A 599 7.82 -22.14 16.24
C VAL A 599 7.60 -22.11 14.74
N LYS A 600 8.44 -21.39 13.99
CA LYS A 600 8.41 -21.29 12.52
C LYS A 600 8.35 -22.68 11.88
N GLU A 601 9.27 -23.58 12.26
CA GLU A 601 9.31 -24.95 11.74
C GLU A 601 8.02 -25.73 12.03
N THR A 602 7.43 -25.53 13.21
CA THR A 602 6.23 -26.25 13.64
C THR A 602 4.96 -25.75 12.93
N ILE A 603 4.80 -24.43 12.83
CA ILE A 603 3.60 -23.83 12.22
C ILE A 603 3.67 -23.71 10.70
N GLU A 604 4.85 -23.93 10.10
CA GLU A 604 5.11 -23.86 8.66
C GLU A 604 4.61 -22.56 8.03
N ARG A 605 4.85 -21.44 8.71
CA ARG A 605 4.55 -20.07 8.23
C ARG A 605 5.42 -19.07 8.99
N THR A 606 5.36 -17.78 8.63
CA THR A 606 6.10 -16.75 9.37
C THR A 606 5.44 -16.53 10.75
N PRO A 607 6.16 -16.75 11.88
CA PRO A 607 5.59 -16.51 13.20
C PRO A 607 5.25 -15.03 13.43
N ARG A 608 4.13 -14.81 14.10
CA ARG A 608 3.62 -13.52 14.56
C ARG A 608 3.71 -13.44 16.08
N VAL A 609 3.46 -12.26 16.62
CA VAL A 609 3.48 -12.00 18.07
C VAL A 609 2.60 -12.99 18.84
N VAL A 610 1.39 -13.25 18.32
CA VAL A 610 0.44 -14.19 18.94
C VAL A 610 0.99 -15.62 19.05
N ASP A 611 1.73 -16.09 18.05
CA ASP A 611 2.30 -17.44 18.05
C ASP A 611 3.35 -17.58 19.14
N LEU A 612 4.23 -16.57 19.27
CA LEU A 612 5.29 -16.55 20.27
C LEU A 612 4.70 -16.44 21.68
N ALA A 613 3.69 -15.59 21.88
CA ALA A 613 3.06 -15.43 23.19
C ALA A 613 2.38 -16.74 23.65
N LEU A 614 1.61 -17.39 22.78
CA LEU A 614 0.98 -18.67 23.09
C LEU A 614 2.02 -19.78 23.32
N HIS A 615 3.11 -19.76 22.57
CA HIS A 615 4.22 -20.68 22.75
C HIS A 615 4.91 -20.49 24.10
N LEU A 616 5.35 -19.27 24.41
CA LEU A 616 6.06 -18.94 25.64
C LEU A 616 5.21 -19.18 26.89
N ASN A 617 3.90 -18.93 26.82
CA ASN A 617 2.99 -19.20 27.93
C ASN A 617 2.91 -20.70 28.29
N ARG A 618 3.14 -21.59 27.32
CA ARG A 618 3.18 -23.05 27.53
C ARG A 618 4.59 -23.57 27.77
N HIS A 619 5.60 -22.74 27.51
CA HIS A 619 6.98 -23.14 27.50
C HIS A 619 7.53 -23.31 28.93
N VAL A 620 8.43 -24.29 29.10
CA VAL A 620 9.12 -24.51 30.37
C VAL A 620 10.50 -23.87 30.31
N PHE A 621 10.63 -22.69 30.90
CA PHE A 621 11.90 -21.97 30.96
C PHE A 621 12.92 -22.71 31.83
N THR A 622 14.04 -23.12 31.24
CA THR A 622 15.14 -23.76 31.96
C THR A 622 16.07 -22.78 32.66
N ASP A 623 16.19 -21.55 32.15
CA ASP A 623 16.95 -20.46 32.79
C ASP A 623 16.02 -19.61 33.68
N PRO A 624 16.24 -19.57 35.01
CA PRO A 624 15.43 -18.79 35.94
C PRO A 624 15.43 -17.27 35.67
N ARG A 625 16.48 -16.75 35.03
CA ARG A 625 16.59 -15.33 34.69
C ARG A 625 15.61 -14.98 33.58
N ILE A 626 15.62 -15.77 32.51
CA ILE A 626 14.68 -15.64 31.38
C ILE A 626 13.24 -15.76 31.87
N LYS A 627 12.99 -16.72 32.76
CA LYS A 627 11.68 -16.88 33.41
C LYS A 627 11.25 -15.62 34.16
N THR A 628 12.14 -15.05 34.97
CA THR A 628 11.86 -13.81 35.71
C THR A 628 11.55 -12.65 34.76
N THR A 629 12.32 -12.50 33.68
CA THR A 629 12.09 -11.45 32.68
C THR A 629 10.76 -11.63 31.94
N TYR A 630 10.44 -12.87 31.53
CA TYR A 630 9.15 -13.22 30.96
C TYR A 630 8.01 -12.89 31.93
N GLU A 631 8.11 -13.34 33.19
CA GLU A 631 7.10 -13.08 34.21
C GLU A 631 6.92 -11.58 34.44
N ARG A 632 7.99 -10.78 34.41
CA ARG A 632 7.92 -9.30 34.51
C ARG A 632 7.14 -8.68 33.35
N PHE A 633 7.34 -9.16 32.13
CA PHE A 633 6.61 -8.64 30.95
C PHE A 633 5.20 -9.19 30.82
N ALA A 634 4.96 -10.38 31.36
CA ALA A 634 3.67 -11.04 31.41
C ALA A 634 2.81 -10.59 32.61
N ASP A 635 3.36 -9.84 33.56
CA ASP A 635 2.65 -9.37 34.75
C ASP A 635 1.81 -8.13 34.44
N ASP A 636 0.50 -8.24 34.66
CA ASP A 636 -0.48 -7.16 34.44
C ASP A 636 -0.95 -6.49 35.75
N SER A 637 -0.34 -6.83 36.90
CA SER A 637 -0.91 -6.56 38.22
C SER A 637 -0.85 -5.10 38.73
N GLY A 638 -0.95 -4.09 37.84
CA GLY A 638 -1.45 -2.76 38.23
C GLY A 638 -0.44 -1.62 38.39
N ARG A 639 0.70 -1.62 37.68
CA ARG A 639 1.53 -0.39 37.51
C ARG A 639 1.52 0.18 36.10
N ARG A 640 1.19 -0.64 35.11
CA ARG A 640 0.93 -0.32 33.71
C ARG A 640 -0.32 -1.13 33.37
N ASP A 641 -1.35 -0.51 32.84
CA ASP A 641 -2.66 -1.16 32.64
C ASP A 641 -2.65 -2.25 31.54
N ILE A 642 -1.48 -2.58 30.96
CA ILE A 642 -1.29 -3.53 29.86
C ILE A 642 0.03 -4.30 30.07
N ALA A 643 0.02 -5.62 29.80
CA ALA A 643 1.24 -6.44 29.78
C ALA A 643 2.16 -6.02 28.61
N GLU A 644 3.45 -5.79 28.88
CA GLU A 644 4.41 -5.35 27.86
C GLU A 644 4.83 -6.48 26.89
N LEU A 645 4.49 -7.73 27.18
CA LEU A 645 5.00 -8.88 26.43
C LEU A 645 4.71 -8.77 24.92
N GLY A 646 3.50 -8.36 24.53
CA GLY A 646 3.12 -8.22 23.13
C GLY A 646 4.05 -7.27 22.36
N GLU A 647 4.29 -6.08 22.91
CA GLU A 647 5.19 -5.08 22.33
C GLU A 647 6.62 -5.61 22.22
N ARG A 648 7.13 -6.25 23.28
CA ARG A 648 8.48 -6.84 23.31
C ARG A 648 8.65 -7.93 22.27
N LEU A 649 7.67 -8.83 22.13
CA LEU A 649 7.71 -9.85 21.08
C LEU A 649 7.62 -9.22 19.69
N GLY A 650 6.85 -8.13 19.54
CA GLY A 650 6.80 -7.30 18.34
C GLY A 650 8.17 -6.83 17.89
N GLU A 651 9.01 -6.33 18.81
CA GLU A 651 10.38 -5.86 18.53
C GLU A 651 11.30 -6.93 17.91
N LEU A 652 11.00 -8.22 18.06
CA LEU A 652 11.80 -9.34 17.54
C LEU A 652 11.21 -9.99 16.27
N THR A 653 9.89 -9.89 16.05
CA THR A 653 9.24 -10.52 14.88
C THR A 653 9.59 -9.86 13.55
N VAL A 654 9.43 -10.60 12.44
CA VAL A 654 9.56 -10.05 11.08
C VAL A 654 8.38 -9.14 10.79
N GLN A 655 8.66 -7.85 10.54
CA GLN A 655 7.60 -6.85 10.35
C GLN A 655 6.96 -6.98 8.96
N CYS A 656 7.78 -7.14 7.92
CA CYS A 656 7.32 -7.28 6.54
C CYS A 656 7.14 -8.75 6.12
N VAL A 657 5.92 -9.27 6.32
CA VAL A 657 5.53 -10.64 5.90
C VAL A 657 5.14 -10.67 4.42
N THR A 658 4.17 -9.84 4.04
CA THR A 658 3.61 -9.77 2.67
C THR A 658 4.26 -8.65 1.85
N ALA A 659 4.13 -7.40 2.29
CA ALA A 659 4.73 -6.21 1.69
C ALA A 659 4.83 -5.06 2.70
N CYS A 660 5.78 -4.14 2.50
CA CYS A 660 5.95 -2.89 3.25
C CYS A 660 6.43 -1.76 2.33
N PRO A 661 6.54 -0.50 2.83
CA PRO A 661 7.02 0.63 2.04
C PRO A 661 8.44 0.44 1.48
N ASP A 662 9.30 -0.30 2.18
CA ASP A 662 10.64 -0.64 1.69
C ASP A 662 10.67 -1.61 0.48
N CYS A 663 9.52 -2.11 0.01
CA CYS A 663 9.49 -3.01 -1.14
C CYS A 663 8.37 -2.68 -2.13
N LEU A 664 7.13 -3.08 -1.83
CA LEU A 664 6.02 -3.03 -2.80
C LEU A 664 4.93 -2.03 -2.41
N LYS A 665 4.82 -1.61 -1.15
CA LYS A 665 3.77 -0.65 -0.78
C LYS A 665 4.11 0.74 -1.29
N THR A 666 3.17 1.35 -1.98
CA THR A 666 3.21 2.75 -2.42
C THR A 666 2.22 3.58 -1.61
N ASP A 667 2.25 4.90 -1.79
CA ASP A 667 1.29 5.80 -1.14
C ASP A 667 -0.16 5.48 -1.51
N SER A 668 -1.06 5.72 -0.54
CA SER A 668 -2.48 5.39 -0.65
C SER A 668 -3.22 6.17 -1.74
N THR A 669 -2.71 7.33 -2.15
CA THR A 669 -3.28 8.15 -3.24
C THR A 669 -3.02 7.55 -4.62
N ILE A 670 -1.96 6.74 -4.75
CA ILE A 670 -1.52 6.12 -6.00
C ILE A 670 -2.15 4.73 -6.17
N CYS A 671 -2.42 4.02 -5.07
CA CYS A 671 -2.93 2.66 -5.08
C CYS A 671 -4.44 2.59 -4.82
N LEU A 672 -5.13 1.79 -5.64
CA LEU A 672 -6.56 1.49 -5.52
C LEU A 672 -6.97 1.04 -4.10
N HIS A 673 -6.13 0.23 -3.47
CA HIS A 673 -6.40 -0.40 -2.17
C HIS A 673 -5.60 0.23 -1.03
N GLY A 674 -5.29 1.52 -1.13
CA GLY A 674 -4.47 2.26 -0.16
C GLY A 674 -5.01 2.30 1.28
N THR A 675 -6.27 1.93 1.51
CA THR A 675 -7.00 1.99 2.79
C THR A 675 -6.61 0.90 3.80
N GLY A 676 -5.30 0.65 3.97
CA GLY A 676 -4.77 -0.40 4.86
C GLY A 676 -4.87 -1.83 4.30
N GLN A 677 -5.62 -2.03 3.22
CA GLN A 677 -5.82 -3.32 2.55
C GLN A 677 -4.70 -3.72 1.60
N GLN A 678 -3.95 -2.75 1.10
CA GLN A 678 -2.84 -2.96 0.15
C GLN A 678 -1.90 -4.09 0.61
N ALA A 679 -1.61 -4.19 1.92
CA ALA A 679 -0.74 -5.22 2.48
C ALA A 679 -1.25 -6.66 2.27
N ALA A 680 -2.58 -6.84 2.30
CA ALA A 680 -3.21 -8.14 2.12
C ALA A 680 -3.29 -8.53 0.63
N ARG A 681 -3.20 -7.56 -0.28
CA ARG A 681 -3.26 -7.74 -1.74
C ARG A 681 -1.89 -7.77 -2.44
N LEU A 682 -0.80 -7.57 -1.71
CA LEU A 682 0.58 -7.64 -2.21
C LEU A 682 1.31 -8.83 -1.59
N ASN A 683 2.22 -9.47 -2.33
CA ASN A 683 3.07 -10.51 -1.79
C ASN A 683 4.44 -10.57 -2.46
N ARG A 684 5.43 -9.96 -1.81
CA ARG A 684 6.81 -9.89 -2.28
C ARG A 684 7.48 -11.25 -2.43
N ARG A 685 7.12 -12.21 -1.58
CA ARG A 685 7.73 -13.55 -1.59
C ARG A 685 7.21 -14.38 -2.74
N LEU A 686 5.92 -14.24 -3.07
CA LEU A 686 5.33 -14.86 -4.25
C LEU A 686 5.94 -14.24 -5.51
N LEU A 687 6.06 -12.92 -5.57
CA LEU A 687 6.71 -12.20 -6.67
C LEU A 687 8.10 -12.75 -6.97
N THR A 688 9.00 -12.74 -5.97
CA THR A 688 10.36 -13.27 -6.15
C THR A 688 10.34 -14.77 -6.46
N ALA A 689 9.50 -15.58 -5.81
CA ALA A 689 9.48 -17.03 -6.07
C ALA A 689 8.97 -17.42 -7.47
N VAL A 690 8.23 -16.53 -8.15
CA VAL A 690 7.67 -16.79 -9.48
C VAL A 690 8.53 -16.17 -10.59
N LEU A 691 9.09 -14.98 -10.37
CA LEU A 691 9.84 -14.24 -11.39
C LEU A 691 11.37 -14.41 -11.34
N ASP A 692 11.94 -14.92 -10.23
CA ASP A 692 13.40 -15.10 -10.05
C ASP A 692 13.86 -16.55 -10.41
N GLN A 693 13.21 -17.20 -11.39
CA GLN A 693 13.38 -18.65 -11.68
C GLN A 693 14.45 -18.97 -12.72
#